data_AF-A0AAE8MEY9-F1
#
_entry.id   AF-A0AAE8MEY9-F1
#
_cell.length_a   1.000
_cell.length_b   1.000
_cell.length_c   1.000
_cell.angle_alpha   90.00
_cell.angle_beta   90.00
_cell.angle_gamma   90.00
#
_symmetry.space_group_name_H-M   'P 1'
#
loop_
_entity.id
_entity.type
_entity.pdbx_description
1 polymer ?
#
loop_
_entity_poly.entity_id
_entity_poly.type
_entity_poly.pdbx_seq_one_letter_code
_entity_poly.pdbx_strand_id
1 'polypeptide(L)'
;MGKSRRNVLITGANGYIGSAVCRAFVRAGWNTFGLIRNPQAQEELAVSEVIPIVGSFTDLSFLDALFDHANTFDVIVSCTEKILGYAAHFEEVIACVKILAEQSNRNGVRPLVLWSSGCKDYGTTALHEAPDLAPHTEDSPMNGPELLKERTTNSARVFDYASLFDAAVIRPTCVFGYSSSYYGAIFDYAAAQKEDGLQVLQIPGDAKSIMHATHVDDCGEAYVSLAEHADRSAVGGKFFNVSGRRYETLDEIATSVVREYGFKDGVQFIAASAAEPSFPAGLHFVFSFSHVAIDDSDSDIGPSSQVIDDGRVKVQFHDTPQELAAWCDHFKSSFSGDLPGCPQSSPPPQPRRTNSVAFLPGVEKPVKSPRLNIAIHIVGSRGDVQPFIPIAQLLMKPPYGHRVRICTHAAFKEFVEAQGVEFFNIGGDPEALMAYMVKNPGLLPNRDSIKGGEVRKRRKEMSEIISGTWRSCIEAGDGMGEPVKAATVANADDLFLADVIIANPPSMGHIHCAQKLSIPLHMVFTMPWSPTKAFPHPLAAMSYGNTDAKVANYLSFMMMELLTWQGLGDLINKFRTQTLHLDPVSPMWGFQLLSSLRVPYSYLWSETLIPKPSDWGDHLKITGFSFLPLANSYTPPPDLVEFLEKGPAPIYIGFGSIVVDDPQALTNMLFKAISIAGVRAIVSKGWGGVGVGDVPDNVYLIGNCPHDWLFERVSAVVHHGGAGTTAAGIAAGRPTVIVPFFGDQPFWGQMMARAGAGPVSVPYKQLTAEILAESITFALKPGVKEVARDMALQIGEEDGSGGAAMDIQDRLDIDSFRCDLCPERLAVWIHRKTGAHLSGFAVGCLFDNGLLQSTELKLIKHKNWYVDDSAEHPIIGAVAAASGFAAAIGTATSDYAARLKNKPQSGSSTRFSTKTSQDESLTETERSEVQGVQFKKGPHDLTQADMEGIARRMATKTLYGAEPPFLTTARLCRPVTQHKKSWRAHEGGRNGRAFYVTRVTGRYAYDLAAATAKAPVAFFYNVANALHNAPHNIFDVDVRRRDEITGLGSGIKTAGKEFCFGVWDAFSGIVVKPYEDTKRMGIKGLPRGLLRGGLGIVGNLGSGTW
;
A
#
# COMPACT_ATOMS: atom_id res chain seq x y z
N MET A 1 -9.95 -0.04 57.85
CA MET A 1 -8.71 0.74 57.61
C MET A 1 -8.09 0.20 56.33
N GLY A 2 -8.11 0.98 55.24
CA GLY A 2 -7.52 0.53 53.97
C GLY A 2 -5.99 0.51 54.08
N LYS A 3 -5.35 -0.63 53.77
CA LYS A 3 -3.90 -0.70 53.66
C LYS A 3 -3.43 0.30 52.60
N SER A 4 -2.45 1.12 52.92
CA SER A 4 -1.73 1.93 51.91
C SER A 4 -1.20 1.00 50.83
N ARG A 5 -1.48 1.31 49.56
CA ARG A 5 -0.96 0.53 48.43
C ARG A 5 0.56 0.68 48.37
N ARG A 6 1.27 -0.44 48.18
CA ARG A 6 2.72 -0.50 48.01
C ARG A 6 3.10 -0.04 46.61
N ASN A 7 4.27 0.55 46.45
CA ASN A 7 4.73 1.15 45.20
C ASN A 7 5.78 0.26 44.52
N VAL A 8 5.64 0.06 43.21
CA VAL A 8 6.60 -0.67 42.38
C VAL A 8 6.98 0.15 41.14
N LEU A 9 8.27 0.23 40.83
CA LEU A 9 8.75 0.76 39.54
C LEU A 9 9.24 -0.40 38.67
N ILE A 10 8.75 -0.48 37.43
CA ILE A 10 9.20 -1.47 36.43
C ILE A 10 9.89 -0.72 35.29
N THR A 11 11.13 -1.10 35.00
CA THR A 11 11.85 -0.60 33.82
C THR A 11 11.64 -1.53 32.62
N GLY A 12 11.65 -0.96 31.42
CA GLY A 12 11.29 -1.73 30.21
C GLY A 12 9.81 -2.09 30.19
N ALA A 13 8.95 -1.21 30.72
CA ALA A 13 7.53 -1.48 30.97
C ALA A 13 6.71 -1.76 29.70
N ASN A 14 7.13 -1.23 28.55
CA ASN A 14 6.53 -1.54 27.25
C ASN A 14 7.19 -2.73 26.52
N GLY A 15 8.14 -3.42 27.18
CA GLY A 15 8.73 -4.66 26.69
C GLY A 15 7.82 -5.87 26.97
N TYR A 16 8.14 -7.02 26.37
CA TYR A 16 7.30 -8.21 26.45
C TYR A 16 7.11 -8.72 27.89
N ILE A 17 8.20 -9.02 28.62
CA ILE A 17 8.15 -9.40 30.04
C ILE A 17 7.70 -8.20 30.90
N GLY A 18 8.26 -7.00 30.66
CA GLY A 18 7.97 -5.81 31.44
C GLY A 18 6.48 -5.46 31.48
N SER A 19 5.77 -5.59 30.36
CA SER A 19 4.33 -5.31 30.28
C SER A 19 3.51 -6.31 31.10
N ALA A 20 3.89 -7.59 31.13
CA ALA A 20 3.21 -8.62 31.89
C ALA A 20 3.46 -8.48 33.39
N VAL A 21 4.70 -8.14 33.78
CA VAL A 21 5.04 -7.80 35.16
C VAL A 21 4.22 -6.60 35.61
N CYS A 22 4.12 -5.54 34.80
CA CYS A 22 3.27 -4.39 35.10
C CYS A 22 1.81 -4.80 35.35
N ARG A 23 1.21 -5.60 34.46
CA ARG A 23 -0.17 -6.10 34.63
C ARG A 23 -0.32 -6.94 35.89
N ALA A 24 0.64 -7.80 36.21
CA ALA A 24 0.59 -8.64 37.41
C ALA A 24 0.60 -7.80 38.70
N PHE A 25 1.45 -6.78 38.79
CA PHE A 25 1.49 -5.87 39.94
C PHE A 25 0.21 -5.04 40.08
N VAL A 26 -0.35 -4.56 38.97
CA VAL A 26 -1.66 -3.88 38.94
C VAL A 26 -2.76 -4.81 39.46
N ARG A 27 -2.82 -6.06 38.97
CA ARG A 27 -3.80 -7.08 39.44
C ARG A 27 -3.65 -7.37 40.93
N ALA A 28 -2.43 -7.36 41.46
CA ALA A 28 -2.15 -7.54 42.89
C ALA A 28 -2.45 -6.29 43.74
N GLY A 29 -2.91 -5.19 43.12
CA GLY A 29 -3.33 -3.97 43.82
C GLY A 29 -2.18 -3.03 44.20
N TRP A 30 -1.03 -3.13 43.54
CA TRP A 30 0.12 -2.25 43.74
C TRP A 30 -0.02 -0.97 42.91
N ASN A 31 0.55 0.13 43.42
CA ASN A 31 0.76 1.33 42.61
C ASN A 31 1.94 1.08 41.68
N THR A 32 1.64 0.89 40.40
CA THR A 32 2.58 0.37 39.42
C THR A 32 3.06 1.48 38.51
N PHE A 33 4.34 1.81 38.58
CA PHE A 33 5.00 2.82 37.76
C PHE A 33 5.80 2.15 36.64
N GLY A 34 5.60 2.56 35.39
CA GLY A 34 6.25 1.96 34.23
C GLY A 34 7.17 2.95 33.53
N LEU A 35 8.49 2.71 33.52
CA LEU A 35 9.47 3.56 32.83
C LEU A 35 9.52 3.23 31.33
N ILE A 36 9.29 4.26 30.50
CA ILE A 36 9.32 4.19 29.04
C ILE A 36 10.11 5.35 28.42
N ARG A 37 10.73 5.10 27.27
CA ARG A 37 11.54 6.11 26.55
C ARG A 37 10.72 6.99 25.60
N ASN A 38 9.67 6.43 24.99
CA ASN A 38 8.86 7.10 23.98
C ASN A 38 7.54 7.59 24.61
N PRO A 39 7.24 8.91 24.61
CA PRO A 39 5.97 9.45 25.09
C PRO A 39 4.73 8.82 24.43
N GLN A 40 4.84 8.32 23.20
CA GLN A 40 3.72 7.68 22.49
C GLN A 40 3.27 6.36 23.15
N ALA A 41 4.14 5.69 23.92
CA ALA A 41 3.82 4.45 24.63
C ALA A 41 3.10 4.69 25.98
N GLN A 42 2.86 5.95 26.35
CA GLN A 42 2.15 6.30 27.60
C GLN A 42 0.71 5.79 27.59
N GLU A 43 0.02 5.87 26.45
CA GLU A 43 -1.39 5.47 26.33
C GLU A 43 -1.56 3.95 26.51
N GLU A 44 -0.64 3.14 25.97
CA GLU A 44 -0.66 1.67 26.12
C GLU A 44 -0.51 1.22 27.58
N LEU A 45 0.38 1.86 28.33
CA LEU A 45 0.58 1.59 29.76
C LEU A 45 -0.61 2.07 30.60
N ALA A 46 -1.14 3.25 30.29
CA ALA A 46 -2.28 3.83 31.01
C ALA A 46 -3.54 2.97 30.87
N VAL A 47 -3.76 2.32 29.71
CA VAL A 47 -4.87 1.35 29.51
C VAL A 47 -4.79 0.18 30.48
N SER A 48 -3.59 -0.20 30.91
CA SER A 48 -3.36 -1.27 31.89
C SER A 48 -3.28 -0.75 33.34
N GLU A 49 -3.75 0.48 33.60
CA GLU A 49 -3.67 1.18 34.91
C GLU A 49 -2.23 1.34 35.45
N VAL A 50 -1.23 1.27 34.56
CA VAL A 50 0.17 1.53 34.89
C VAL A 50 0.41 3.04 34.78
N ILE A 51 1.05 3.63 35.79
CA ILE A 51 1.42 5.04 35.81
C ILE A 51 2.67 5.21 34.94
N PRO A 52 2.58 5.83 33.75
CA PRO A 52 3.70 5.88 32.85
C PRO A 52 4.69 6.98 33.27
N ILE A 53 5.97 6.63 33.34
CA ILE A 53 7.08 7.53 33.63
C ILE A 53 7.93 7.62 32.36
N VAL A 54 8.04 8.82 31.79
CA VAL A 54 8.85 9.03 30.58
C VAL A 54 10.25 9.46 30.98
N GLY A 55 11.24 8.65 30.61
CA GLY A 55 12.63 8.88 30.97
C GLY A 55 13.59 7.87 30.32
N SER A 56 14.88 8.13 30.49
CA SER A 56 15.96 7.27 30.01
C SER A 56 17.02 7.13 31.10
N PHE A 57 17.76 6.02 31.14
CA PHE A 57 18.84 5.87 32.11
C PHE A 57 20.04 6.80 31.86
N THR A 58 20.13 7.35 30.65
CA THR A 58 21.13 8.37 30.29
C THR A 58 20.79 9.77 30.81
N ASP A 59 19.54 10.01 31.23
CA ASP A 59 19.05 11.28 31.75
C ASP A 59 18.09 11.04 32.92
N LEU A 60 18.61 11.19 34.13
CA LEU A 60 17.89 10.88 35.37
C LEU A 60 16.96 12.00 35.86
N SER A 61 16.74 13.06 35.07
CA SER A 61 15.83 14.16 35.42
C SER A 61 14.38 13.72 35.64
N PHE A 62 13.97 12.58 35.07
CA PHE A 62 12.65 12.01 35.30
C PHE A 62 12.42 11.57 36.76
N LEU A 63 13.48 11.37 37.54
CA LEU A 63 13.37 10.99 38.95
C LEU A 63 12.67 12.08 39.77
N ASP A 64 12.86 13.36 39.44
CA ASP A 64 12.17 14.46 40.11
C ASP A 64 10.65 14.32 39.91
N ALA A 65 10.22 14.09 38.66
CA ALA A 65 8.81 13.86 38.34
C ALA A 65 8.27 12.57 38.97
N LEU A 66 9.10 11.53 39.12
CA LEU A 66 8.73 10.29 39.79
C LEU A 66 8.53 10.49 41.30
N PHE A 67 9.39 11.26 41.96
CA PHE A 67 9.30 11.54 43.39
C PHE A 67 8.13 12.47 43.75
N ASP A 68 7.65 13.28 42.81
CA ASP A 68 6.37 13.99 42.95
C ASP A 68 5.18 13.02 43.09
N HIS A 69 5.28 11.82 42.52
CA HIS A 69 4.22 10.81 42.56
C HIS A 69 4.36 9.83 43.72
N ALA A 70 5.59 9.36 43.98
CA ALA A 70 5.89 8.40 45.05
C ALA A 70 7.29 8.59 45.61
N ASN A 71 7.38 8.78 46.93
CA ASN A 71 8.65 8.97 47.65
C ASN A 71 9.24 7.67 48.22
N THR A 72 8.52 6.56 48.13
CA THR A 72 8.96 5.23 48.58
C THR A 72 8.65 4.21 47.51
N PHE A 73 9.59 3.31 47.22
CA PHE A 73 9.40 2.15 46.36
C PHE A 73 9.70 0.89 47.17
N ASP A 74 8.68 0.08 47.40
CA ASP A 74 8.82 -1.20 48.11
C ASP A 74 9.54 -2.23 47.21
N VAL A 75 9.36 -2.12 45.89
CA VAL A 75 9.95 -3.00 44.87
C VAL A 75 10.39 -2.19 43.64
N ILE A 76 11.52 -2.56 43.06
CA ILE A 76 12.03 -2.04 41.80
C ILE A 76 12.34 -3.24 40.91
N VAL A 77 11.73 -3.31 39.73
CA VAL A 77 11.93 -4.40 38.78
C VAL A 77 12.68 -3.88 37.56
N SER A 78 13.78 -4.56 37.20
CA SER A 78 14.49 -4.30 35.95
C SER A 78 14.18 -5.36 34.92
N CYS A 79 13.41 -5.02 33.87
CA CYS A 79 13.11 -5.90 32.73
C CYS A 79 13.78 -5.44 31.43
N THR A 80 14.83 -4.61 31.52
CA THR A 80 15.53 -4.07 30.36
C THR A 80 16.73 -4.91 29.96
N GLU A 81 16.91 -5.14 28.67
CA GLU A 81 18.03 -5.90 28.12
C GLU A 81 18.63 -5.17 26.92
N LYS A 82 19.95 -5.30 26.77
CA LYS A 82 20.70 -4.87 25.60
C LYS A 82 21.76 -5.95 25.32
N ILE A 83 21.57 -6.71 24.25
CA ILE A 83 22.39 -7.89 23.95
C ILE A 83 23.86 -7.53 23.71
N LEU A 84 24.12 -6.43 22.98
CA LEU A 84 25.47 -5.90 22.75
C LEU A 84 25.74 -4.69 23.67
N GLY A 85 26.79 -4.78 24.48
CA GLY A 85 27.17 -3.74 25.45
C GLY A 85 26.29 -3.73 26.70
N TYR A 86 26.01 -4.91 27.26
CA TYR A 86 25.20 -5.07 28.48
C TYR A 86 25.92 -4.48 29.69
N ALA A 87 27.25 -4.52 29.75
CA ALA A 87 27.99 -3.97 30.89
C ALA A 87 27.71 -2.47 31.09
N ALA A 88 27.72 -1.68 30.01
CA ALA A 88 27.37 -0.26 30.06
C ALA A 88 25.90 -0.04 30.45
N HIS A 89 25.00 -0.87 29.90
CA HIS A 89 23.57 -0.84 30.24
C HIS A 89 23.32 -1.16 31.72
N PHE A 90 24.06 -2.09 32.32
CA PHE A 90 24.00 -2.39 33.75
C PHE A 90 24.36 -1.17 34.60
N GLU A 91 25.44 -0.46 34.27
CA GLU A 91 25.87 0.76 34.98
C GLU A 91 24.79 1.86 34.94
N GLU A 92 24.16 2.04 33.78
CA GLU A 92 23.09 3.02 33.60
C GLU A 92 21.86 2.69 34.46
N VAL A 93 21.44 1.42 34.48
CA VAL A 93 20.27 0.97 35.26
C VAL A 93 20.57 1.01 36.76
N ILE A 94 21.73 0.52 37.21
CA ILE A 94 22.06 0.46 38.64
C ILE A 94 22.22 1.85 39.25
N ALA A 95 22.68 2.84 38.47
CA ALA A 95 22.73 4.24 38.90
C ALA A 95 21.34 4.77 39.28
N CYS A 96 20.33 4.47 38.46
CA CYS A 96 18.93 4.82 38.74
C CYS A 96 18.41 4.09 39.99
N VAL A 97 18.63 2.77 40.08
CA VAL A 97 18.18 1.94 41.22
C VAL A 97 18.76 2.42 42.55
N LYS A 98 20.03 2.84 42.59
CA LYS A 98 20.67 3.38 43.80
C LYS A 98 19.96 4.63 44.32
N ILE A 99 19.62 5.57 43.44
CA ILE A 99 18.94 6.82 43.82
C ILE A 99 17.55 6.50 44.40
N LEU A 100 16.80 5.61 43.76
CA LEU A 100 15.49 5.16 44.23
C LEU A 100 15.57 4.47 45.60
N ALA A 101 16.63 3.68 45.82
CA ALA A 101 16.85 2.99 47.08
C ALA A 101 17.26 3.93 48.22
N GLU A 102 18.16 4.87 47.97
CA GLU A 102 18.51 5.90 48.95
C GLU A 102 17.29 6.73 49.35
N GLN A 103 16.47 7.14 48.38
CA GLN A 103 15.25 7.89 48.66
C GLN A 103 14.25 7.08 49.48
N SER A 104 14.04 5.80 49.15
CA SER A 104 13.12 4.93 49.89
C SER A 104 13.63 4.66 51.31
N ASN A 105 14.93 4.40 51.49
CA ASN A 105 15.54 4.18 52.81
C ASN A 105 15.40 5.39 53.73
N ARG A 106 15.59 6.61 53.20
CA ARG A 106 15.36 7.86 53.96
C ARG A 106 13.93 7.98 54.47
N ASN A 107 12.98 7.39 53.74
CA ASN A 107 11.55 7.36 54.09
C ASN A 107 11.14 6.06 54.82
N GLY A 108 12.11 5.29 55.33
CA GLY A 108 11.87 4.11 56.16
C GLY A 108 11.47 2.84 55.41
N VAL A 109 11.57 2.82 54.07
CA VAL A 109 11.26 1.65 53.24
C VAL A 109 12.53 1.16 52.57
N ARG A 110 12.92 -0.08 52.87
CA ARG A 110 14.05 -0.73 52.22
C ARG A 110 13.57 -1.52 50.99
N PRO A 111 13.93 -1.14 49.74
CA PRO A 111 13.36 -1.76 48.55
C PRO A 111 13.81 -3.20 48.31
N LEU A 112 13.02 -3.94 47.52
CA LEU A 112 13.45 -5.17 46.83
C LEU A 112 13.83 -4.80 45.42
N VAL A 113 15.02 -5.17 44.98
CA VAL A 113 15.38 -5.09 43.57
C VAL A 113 15.21 -6.47 42.95
N LEU A 114 14.27 -6.58 42.02
CA LEU A 114 14.05 -7.77 41.22
C LEU A 114 14.73 -7.56 39.86
N TRP A 115 15.90 -8.17 39.67
CA TRP A 115 16.71 -7.99 38.47
C TRP A 115 16.49 -9.13 37.47
N SER A 116 15.91 -8.82 36.31
CA SER A 116 15.72 -9.84 35.26
C SER A 116 17.04 -10.18 34.60
N SER A 117 17.34 -11.47 34.53
CA SER A 117 18.33 -12.06 33.62
C SER A 117 17.61 -13.14 32.78
N GLY A 118 18.27 -14.24 32.43
CA GLY A 118 17.64 -15.38 31.77
C GLY A 118 18.29 -16.71 32.12
N CYS A 119 17.52 -17.80 31.99
CA CYS A 119 18.02 -19.15 32.26
C CYS A 119 19.22 -19.55 31.37
N LYS A 120 19.41 -18.89 30.22
CA LYS A 120 20.54 -19.14 29.30
C LYS A 120 21.90 -18.72 29.88
N ASP A 121 21.93 -18.07 31.03
CA ASP A 121 23.15 -17.81 31.79
C ASP A 121 23.88 -19.08 32.22
N TYR A 122 23.16 -20.20 32.36
CA TYR A 122 23.73 -21.50 32.73
C TYR A 122 24.34 -22.26 31.53
N GLY A 123 24.14 -21.76 30.31
CA GLY A 123 24.62 -22.37 29.09
C GLY A 123 23.61 -23.27 28.38
N THR A 124 24.13 -24.18 27.57
CA THR A 124 23.36 -25.12 26.74
C THR A 124 22.91 -26.32 27.57
N THR A 125 21.63 -26.67 27.48
CA THR A 125 21.05 -27.83 28.18
C THR A 125 21.18 -29.08 27.32
N ALA A 126 21.58 -30.19 27.94
CA ALA A 126 21.65 -31.50 27.28
C ALA A 126 20.28 -31.94 26.73
N LEU A 127 20.28 -32.88 25.79
CA LEU A 127 19.06 -33.45 25.23
C LEU A 127 18.29 -34.27 26.29
N HIS A 128 16.97 -34.36 26.13
CA HIS A 128 16.12 -35.25 26.91
C HIS A 128 16.69 -36.68 26.93
N GLU A 129 16.71 -37.33 28.10
CA GLU A 129 17.31 -38.66 28.32
C GLU A 129 18.83 -38.77 28.16
N ALA A 130 19.55 -37.67 27.93
CA ALA A 130 21.01 -37.70 27.96
C ALA A 130 21.49 -38.11 29.38
N PRO A 131 22.53 -38.95 29.50
CA PRO A 131 22.99 -39.47 30.80
C PRO A 131 23.52 -38.38 31.74
N ASP A 132 23.88 -37.23 31.20
CA ASP A 132 24.34 -36.03 31.90
C ASP A 132 23.25 -34.93 32.02
N LEU A 133 22.01 -35.22 31.62
CA LEU A 133 20.89 -34.29 31.77
C LEU A 133 20.62 -34.02 33.25
N ALA A 134 20.88 -32.78 33.67
CA ALA A 134 20.57 -32.29 35.00
C ALA A 134 19.77 -30.99 34.91
N PRO A 135 18.82 -30.76 35.84
CA PRO A 135 18.11 -29.48 35.90
C PRO A 135 19.09 -28.35 36.25
N HIS A 136 18.97 -27.22 35.58
CA HIS A 136 19.61 -26.00 36.02
C HIS A 136 18.93 -25.52 37.30
N THR A 137 19.64 -25.69 38.41
CA THR A 137 19.29 -25.09 39.70
C THR A 137 19.95 -23.73 39.84
N GLU A 138 19.55 -22.98 40.84
CA GLU A 138 20.13 -21.69 41.23
C GLU A 138 21.65 -21.79 41.46
N ASP A 139 22.14 -22.97 41.85
CA ASP A 139 23.55 -23.28 42.14
C ASP A 139 24.33 -23.83 40.93
N SER A 140 23.69 -23.95 39.77
CA SER A 140 24.35 -24.45 38.56
C SER A 140 25.44 -23.50 38.07
N PRO A 141 26.55 -24.02 37.48
CA PRO A 141 27.63 -23.18 36.99
C PRO A 141 27.16 -22.26 35.87
N MET A 142 27.70 -21.04 35.86
CA MET A 142 27.38 -20.02 34.85
C MET A 142 28.25 -20.25 33.63
N ASN A 143 27.62 -20.51 32.48
CA ASN A 143 28.30 -20.85 31.23
C ASN A 143 27.54 -20.32 30.01
N GLY A 144 27.11 -19.06 30.09
CA GLY A 144 26.35 -18.41 29.03
C GLY A 144 27.12 -18.35 27.70
N PRO A 145 26.43 -18.45 26.55
CA PRO A 145 27.04 -18.34 25.23
C PRO A 145 27.68 -16.95 25.04
N GLU A 146 28.65 -16.83 24.12
CA GLU A 146 29.49 -15.61 23.97
C GLU A 146 28.64 -14.33 23.81
N LEU A 147 27.54 -14.40 23.06
CA LEU A 147 26.59 -13.30 22.87
C LEU A 147 25.93 -12.79 24.17
N LEU A 148 25.82 -13.64 25.19
CA LEU A 148 25.15 -13.34 26.47
C LEU A 148 26.12 -13.24 27.65
N LYS A 149 27.42 -13.46 27.42
CA LYS A 149 28.46 -13.53 28.46
C LYS A 149 28.54 -12.27 29.31
N GLU A 150 28.38 -11.08 28.70
CA GLU A 150 28.33 -9.83 29.46
C GLU A 150 27.11 -9.80 30.40
N ARG A 151 25.92 -10.24 29.97
CA ARG A 151 24.75 -10.32 30.86
C ARG A 151 24.99 -11.32 31.99
N THR A 152 25.39 -12.53 31.65
CA THR A 152 25.66 -13.63 32.58
C THR A 152 26.63 -13.23 33.69
N THR A 153 27.67 -12.45 33.36
CA THR A 153 28.67 -11.99 34.33
C THR A 153 28.24 -10.74 35.10
N ASN A 154 27.45 -9.83 34.50
CA ASN A 154 27.14 -8.55 35.12
C ASN A 154 25.84 -8.55 35.95
N SER A 155 24.83 -9.38 35.66
CA SER A 155 23.55 -9.34 36.40
C SER A 155 23.70 -9.67 37.89
N ALA A 156 24.69 -10.50 38.28
CA ALA A 156 24.96 -10.84 39.67
C ALA A 156 25.54 -9.67 40.49
N ARG A 157 26.13 -8.66 39.82
CA ARG A 157 26.71 -7.46 40.46
C ARG A 157 25.66 -6.62 41.21
N VAL A 158 24.37 -6.88 41.00
CA VAL A 158 23.29 -6.26 41.79
C VAL A 158 23.43 -6.55 43.29
N PHE A 159 24.02 -7.69 43.67
CA PHE A 159 24.27 -8.06 45.06
C PHE A 159 25.38 -7.25 45.73
N ASP A 160 26.27 -6.62 44.95
CA ASP A 160 27.34 -5.76 45.47
C ASP A 160 26.77 -4.53 46.21
N TYR A 161 25.49 -4.23 45.99
CA TYR A 161 24.76 -3.11 46.57
C TYR A 161 23.82 -3.52 47.71
N ALA A 162 24.04 -4.69 48.32
CA ALA A 162 23.25 -5.20 49.44
C ALA A 162 23.21 -4.26 50.68
N SER A 163 24.09 -3.25 50.76
CA SER A 163 23.99 -2.20 51.79
C SER A 163 22.78 -1.28 51.57
N LEU A 164 22.38 -1.04 50.32
CA LEU A 164 21.34 -0.09 49.93
C LEU A 164 19.96 -0.73 49.77
N PHE A 165 19.88 -1.96 49.28
CA PHE A 165 18.60 -2.65 49.07
C PHE A 165 18.79 -4.15 49.18
N ASP A 166 17.71 -4.88 49.36
CA ASP A 166 17.73 -6.33 49.15
C ASP A 166 17.55 -6.59 47.66
N ALA A 167 18.23 -7.59 47.10
CA ALA A 167 18.11 -7.91 45.69
C ALA A 167 17.80 -9.40 45.48
N ALA A 168 17.15 -9.71 44.38
CA ALA A 168 17.05 -11.05 43.84
C ALA A 168 17.25 -10.99 42.32
N VAL A 169 17.93 -11.98 41.77
CA VAL A 169 18.09 -12.12 40.32
C VAL A 169 17.13 -13.18 39.82
N ILE A 170 16.28 -12.82 38.88
CA ILE A 170 15.22 -13.67 38.35
C ILE A 170 15.65 -14.13 36.97
N ARG A 171 15.74 -15.43 36.79
CA ARG A 171 16.09 -16.09 35.53
C ARG A 171 14.86 -16.78 34.99
N PRO A 172 13.94 -16.03 34.34
CA PRO A 172 12.89 -16.68 33.60
C PRO A 172 13.49 -17.59 32.53
N THR A 173 12.85 -18.73 32.37
CA THR A 173 12.95 -19.53 31.17
C THR A 173 12.31 -18.80 29.99
N CYS A 174 12.32 -19.40 28.81
CA CYS A 174 11.68 -18.82 27.65
C CYS A 174 10.19 -18.55 27.94
N VAL A 175 9.64 -17.44 27.43
CA VAL A 175 8.33 -16.95 27.88
C VAL A 175 7.34 -16.88 26.72
N PHE A 176 6.15 -17.46 26.86
CA PHE A 176 5.14 -17.52 25.79
C PHE A 176 3.79 -16.88 26.20
N GLY A 177 2.94 -16.54 25.23
CA GLY A 177 1.61 -15.93 25.45
C GLY A 177 1.40 -14.58 24.73
N TYR A 178 0.15 -14.22 24.42
CA TYR A 178 -0.20 -13.03 23.61
C TYR A 178 0.49 -12.99 22.22
N SER A 179 0.41 -11.84 21.52
CA SER A 179 0.84 -11.63 20.13
C SER A 179 2.36 -11.55 19.89
N SER A 180 3.19 -11.80 20.91
CA SER A 180 4.67 -11.75 20.81
C SER A 180 5.32 -12.94 21.53
N SER A 181 4.64 -14.09 21.47
CA SER A 181 5.01 -15.36 22.11
C SER A 181 6.37 -15.91 21.65
N TYR A 182 7.16 -16.48 22.56
CA TYR A 182 8.40 -17.23 22.22
C TYR A 182 8.13 -18.39 21.26
N TYR A 183 6.97 -19.06 21.40
CA TYR A 183 6.52 -20.08 20.45
C TYR A 183 5.74 -19.50 19.27
N GLY A 184 5.51 -18.18 19.23
CA GLY A 184 4.76 -17.51 18.17
C GLY A 184 5.34 -17.83 16.80
N ALA A 185 6.66 -17.79 16.65
CA ALA A 185 7.31 -18.16 15.39
C ALA A 185 7.12 -19.64 14.99
N ILE A 186 6.96 -20.56 15.96
CA ILE A 186 6.60 -21.97 15.68
C ILE A 186 5.17 -22.07 15.20
N PHE A 187 4.27 -21.29 15.80
CA PHE A 187 2.86 -21.27 15.42
C PHE A 187 2.68 -20.65 14.04
N ASP A 188 3.35 -19.53 13.76
CA ASP A 188 3.34 -18.88 12.46
C ASP A 188 3.94 -19.81 11.40
N TYR A 189 5.04 -20.49 11.72
CA TYR A 189 5.66 -21.48 10.84
C TYR A 189 4.76 -22.70 10.63
N ALA A 190 4.16 -23.27 11.67
CA ALA A 190 3.27 -24.42 11.51
C ALA A 190 1.95 -24.07 10.83
N ALA A 191 1.43 -22.86 11.05
CA ALA A 191 0.31 -22.32 10.30
C ALA A 191 0.67 -22.25 8.81
N ALA A 192 1.84 -21.70 8.47
CA ALA A 192 2.34 -21.65 7.10
C ALA A 192 2.54 -23.04 6.50
N GLN A 193 3.16 -23.98 7.21
CA GLN A 193 3.38 -25.36 6.76
C GLN A 193 2.05 -26.11 6.56
N LYS A 194 1.04 -25.81 7.38
CA LYS A 194 -0.28 -26.41 7.29
C LYS A 194 -1.09 -25.82 6.15
N GLU A 195 -1.02 -24.50 6.01
CA GLU A 195 -1.51 -23.77 4.85
C GLU A 195 -0.90 -24.40 3.61
N ASP A 196 0.41 -24.64 3.55
CA ASP A 196 1.12 -25.29 2.43
C ASP A 196 0.69 -26.74 2.11
N GLY A 197 -0.31 -27.27 2.83
CA GLY A 197 -0.92 -28.57 2.57
C GLY A 197 -0.07 -29.74 3.06
N LEU A 198 1.05 -29.46 3.74
CA LEU A 198 1.89 -30.47 4.32
C LEU A 198 1.09 -31.25 5.36
N GLN A 199 1.28 -32.56 5.29
CA GLN A 199 0.70 -33.48 6.24
C GLN A 199 1.68 -33.80 7.37
N VAL A 200 2.98 -33.53 7.19
CA VAL A 200 4.03 -33.61 8.21
C VAL A 200 4.57 -32.22 8.53
N LEU A 201 4.76 -31.89 9.80
CA LEU A 201 5.40 -30.65 10.24
C LEU A 201 6.91 -30.89 10.36
N GLN A 202 7.72 -30.23 9.54
CA GLN A 202 9.18 -30.39 9.62
C GLN A 202 9.79 -29.38 10.59
N ILE A 203 10.46 -29.84 11.65
CA ILE A 203 11.14 -28.95 12.61
C ILE A 203 12.65 -29.24 12.64
N PRO A 204 13.49 -28.28 12.25
CA PRO A 204 14.93 -28.36 12.39
C PRO A 204 15.36 -28.21 13.84
N GLY A 205 16.00 -29.26 14.36
CA GLY A 205 16.33 -29.43 15.77
C GLY A 205 16.25 -30.90 16.16
N ASP A 206 16.69 -31.22 17.37
CA ASP A 206 16.52 -32.56 17.91
C ASP A 206 15.15 -32.67 18.59
N ALA A 207 14.43 -33.76 18.35
CA ALA A 207 13.16 -34.08 19.01
C ALA A 207 13.28 -33.98 20.55
N LYS A 208 14.46 -34.33 21.06
CA LYS A 208 14.81 -34.35 22.47
C LYS A 208 15.31 -33.00 22.99
N SER A 209 15.39 -31.96 22.17
CA SER A 209 15.74 -30.61 22.64
C SER A 209 14.75 -30.14 23.71
N ILE A 210 15.27 -29.65 24.83
CA ILE A 210 14.45 -29.16 25.93
C ILE A 210 14.06 -27.70 25.69
N MET A 211 12.76 -27.43 25.63
CA MET A 211 12.20 -26.11 25.34
C MET A 211 11.86 -25.30 26.59
N HIS A 212 11.46 -26.00 27.67
CA HIS A 212 11.09 -25.50 29.00
C HIS A 212 10.68 -24.03 29.03
N ALA A 213 9.42 -23.73 28.73
CA ALA A 213 8.91 -22.35 28.75
C ALA A 213 7.89 -22.14 29.87
N THR A 214 7.61 -20.87 30.15
CA THR A 214 6.57 -20.45 31.10
C THR A 214 5.64 -19.42 30.46
N HIS A 215 4.36 -19.40 30.84
CA HIS A 215 3.45 -18.39 30.32
C HIS A 215 3.84 -17.00 30.84
N VAL A 216 3.67 -15.95 30.04
CA VAL A 216 4.14 -14.60 30.39
C VAL A 216 3.40 -14.00 31.58
N ASP A 217 2.13 -14.36 31.78
CA ASP A 217 1.41 -13.98 33.01
C ASP A 217 1.94 -14.73 34.23
N ASP A 218 2.24 -16.03 34.14
CA ASP A 218 2.82 -16.81 35.25
C ASP A 218 4.21 -16.29 35.60
N CYS A 219 4.98 -15.90 34.58
CA CYS A 219 6.24 -15.18 34.76
C CYS A 219 6.00 -13.90 35.54
N GLY A 220 5.03 -13.06 35.16
CA GLY A 220 4.65 -11.85 35.90
C GLY A 220 4.23 -12.12 37.34
N GLU A 221 3.44 -13.17 37.59
CA GLU A 221 3.00 -13.60 38.91
C GLU A 221 4.17 -14.06 39.80
N ALA A 222 5.22 -14.64 39.23
CA ALA A 222 6.42 -14.97 39.99
C ALA A 222 7.10 -13.72 40.56
N TYR A 223 7.18 -12.62 39.80
CA TYR A 223 7.73 -11.34 40.31
C TYR A 223 6.87 -10.80 41.47
N VAL A 224 5.55 -10.88 41.35
CA VAL A 224 4.63 -10.49 42.44
C VAL A 224 4.82 -11.41 43.65
N SER A 225 4.95 -12.71 43.45
CA SER A 225 5.13 -13.69 44.54
C SER A 225 6.42 -13.46 45.32
N LEU A 226 7.52 -13.13 44.62
CA LEU A 226 8.79 -12.75 45.26
C LEU A 226 8.68 -11.41 45.99
N ALA A 227 7.95 -10.45 45.41
CA ALA A 227 7.66 -9.15 46.03
C ALA A 227 6.79 -9.27 47.29
N GLU A 228 5.83 -10.20 47.30
CA GLU A 228 4.86 -10.40 48.38
C GLU A 228 5.25 -11.48 49.38
N HIS A 229 6.39 -12.16 49.18
CA HIS A 229 6.83 -13.24 50.05
C HIS A 229 6.92 -12.76 51.51
N ALA A 230 6.29 -13.51 52.41
CA ALA A 230 6.14 -13.13 53.82
C ALA A 230 7.50 -13.03 54.55
N ASP A 231 8.48 -13.83 54.13
CA ASP A 231 9.85 -13.78 54.62
C ASP A 231 10.78 -13.14 53.57
N ARG A 232 11.26 -11.94 53.88
CA ARG A 232 12.16 -11.18 53.01
C ARG A 232 13.55 -11.80 52.91
N SER A 233 14.03 -12.44 53.98
CA SER A 233 15.34 -13.10 54.00
C SER A 233 15.38 -14.36 53.15
N ALA A 234 14.21 -14.95 52.88
CA ALA A 234 14.08 -16.05 51.95
C ALA A 234 14.28 -15.63 50.49
N VAL A 235 14.17 -14.33 50.16
CA VAL A 235 14.26 -13.78 48.80
C VAL A 235 15.57 -13.01 48.57
N GLY A 236 15.97 -12.17 49.51
CA GLY A 236 17.17 -11.33 49.37
C GLY A 236 18.47 -12.14 49.22
N GLY A 237 19.33 -11.73 48.30
CA GLY A 237 20.63 -12.33 48.03
C GLY A 237 20.59 -13.62 47.20
N LYS A 238 19.43 -13.96 46.63
CA LYS A 238 19.23 -15.23 45.92
C LYS A 238 18.94 -15.06 44.44
N PHE A 239 19.24 -16.12 43.70
CA PHE A 239 18.76 -16.33 42.35
C PHE A 239 17.43 -17.08 42.40
N PHE A 240 16.57 -16.84 41.42
CA PHE A 240 15.31 -17.58 41.26
C PHE A 240 15.12 -17.95 39.81
N ASN A 241 15.02 -19.25 39.53
CA ASN A 241 14.62 -19.73 38.22
C ASN A 241 13.09 -19.69 38.12
N VAL A 242 12.57 -18.98 37.13
CA VAL A 242 11.12 -18.91 36.87
C VAL A 242 10.82 -19.77 35.66
N SER A 243 10.20 -20.92 35.91
CA SER A 243 10.00 -21.95 34.89
C SER A 243 8.66 -22.65 35.06
N GLY A 244 8.20 -23.28 33.97
CA GLY A 244 7.05 -24.18 34.03
C GLY A 244 7.33 -25.36 34.97
N ARG A 245 6.28 -25.88 35.62
CA ARG A 245 6.40 -27.04 36.53
C ARG A 245 6.90 -28.31 35.85
N ARG A 246 6.75 -28.38 34.54
CA ARG A 246 7.31 -29.40 33.67
C ARG A 246 8.06 -28.68 32.55
N TYR A 247 9.08 -29.33 32.01
CA TYR A 247 9.63 -28.91 30.73
C TYR A 247 8.97 -29.70 29.62
N GLU A 248 8.79 -29.07 28.48
CA GLU A 248 8.42 -29.70 27.23
C GLU A 248 9.67 -30.00 26.40
N THR A 249 9.65 -31.13 25.70
CA THR A 249 10.59 -31.35 24.60
C THR A 249 10.08 -30.67 23.34
N LEU A 250 10.97 -30.47 22.38
CA LEU A 250 10.59 -29.97 21.08
C LEU A 250 9.58 -30.92 20.40
N ASP A 251 9.71 -32.23 20.60
CA ASP A 251 8.72 -33.23 20.19
C ASP A 251 7.32 -33.01 20.78
N GLU A 252 7.22 -32.74 22.08
CA GLU A 252 5.92 -32.50 22.72
C GLU A 252 5.24 -31.24 22.19
N ILE A 253 6.01 -30.16 22.02
CA ILE A 253 5.50 -28.90 21.45
C ILE A 253 5.09 -29.12 20.00
N ALA A 254 5.95 -29.74 19.19
CA ALA A 254 5.68 -30.00 17.78
C ALA A 254 4.49 -30.91 17.59
N THR A 255 4.36 -31.97 18.40
CA THR A 255 3.22 -32.89 18.37
C THR A 255 1.92 -32.18 18.74
N SER A 256 1.96 -31.26 19.71
CA SER A 256 0.80 -30.45 20.07
C SER A 256 0.38 -29.53 18.93
N VAL A 257 1.36 -28.92 18.26
CA VAL A 257 1.14 -28.08 17.08
C VAL A 257 0.63 -28.93 15.90
N VAL A 258 1.20 -30.10 15.65
CA VAL A 258 0.74 -31.08 14.65
C VAL A 258 -0.73 -31.41 14.87
N ARG A 259 -1.12 -31.67 16.12
CA ARG A 259 -2.52 -31.97 16.48
C ARG A 259 -3.44 -30.78 16.23
N GLU A 260 -3.05 -29.59 16.70
CA GLU A 260 -3.89 -28.40 16.63
C GLU A 260 -4.10 -27.95 15.19
N TYR A 261 -3.03 -27.94 14.40
CA TYR A 261 -3.09 -27.57 12.98
C TYR A 261 -3.54 -28.75 12.10
N GLY A 262 -3.59 -29.98 12.61
CA GLY A 262 -4.16 -31.14 11.91
C GLY A 262 -3.23 -31.79 10.88
N PHE A 263 -1.92 -31.82 11.13
CA PHE A 263 -0.92 -32.57 10.35
C PHE A 263 -1.13 -34.08 10.51
N LYS A 264 -1.49 -34.78 9.41
CA LYS A 264 -1.88 -36.21 9.44
C LYS A 264 -0.71 -37.18 9.54
N ASP A 265 0.46 -36.76 9.07
CA ASP A 265 1.68 -37.57 8.99
C ASP A 265 2.68 -37.22 10.11
N GLY A 266 2.26 -36.40 11.09
CA GLY A 266 3.01 -36.16 12.33
C GLY A 266 4.04 -35.01 12.24
N VAL A 267 5.08 -35.10 13.06
CA VAL A 267 6.25 -34.19 13.04
C VAL A 267 7.47 -34.95 12.52
N GLN A 268 8.31 -34.27 11.73
CA GLN A 268 9.61 -34.76 11.32
C GLN A 268 10.72 -33.83 11.80
N PHE A 269 11.66 -34.37 12.58
CA PHE A 269 12.85 -33.63 13.02
C PHE A 269 13.97 -33.74 11.99
N ILE A 270 14.53 -32.59 11.61
CA ILE A 270 15.56 -32.49 10.59
C ILE A 270 16.81 -31.79 11.14
N ALA A 271 17.97 -32.02 10.53
CA ALA A 271 19.19 -31.30 10.91
C ALA A 271 19.02 -29.80 10.63
N ALA A 272 19.63 -28.93 11.44
CA ALA A 272 19.54 -27.47 11.22
C ALA A 272 20.11 -27.04 9.85
N SER A 273 21.07 -27.79 9.29
CA SER A 273 21.58 -27.58 7.92
C SER A 273 20.64 -28.08 6.82
N ALA A 274 19.71 -28.97 7.17
CA ALA A 274 18.65 -29.46 6.29
C ALA A 274 17.35 -28.67 6.49
N ALA A 275 17.37 -27.66 7.36
CA ALA A 275 16.26 -26.77 7.60
C ALA A 275 15.82 -26.11 6.31
N GLU A 276 14.52 -26.19 6.06
CA GLU A 276 13.94 -25.54 4.93
C GLU A 276 13.88 -23.99 5.16
N PRO A 277 13.82 -23.16 4.09
CA PRO A 277 14.05 -21.70 4.10
C PRO A 277 13.04 -20.83 4.84
N SER A 278 11.79 -21.25 4.83
CA SER A 278 10.65 -20.68 5.54
C SER A 278 10.74 -20.92 7.04
N PHE A 279 11.63 -21.80 7.50
CA PHE A 279 11.95 -21.86 8.91
C PHE A 279 12.51 -20.51 9.36
N PRO A 280 11.92 -19.85 10.37
CA PRO A 280 12.27 -18.47 10.70
C PRO A 280 13.77 -18.33 11.04
N ALA A 281 14.47 -17.46 10.32
CA ALA A 281 15.90 -17.22 10.52
C ALA A 281 16.17 -16.76 11.96
N GLY A 282 17.11 -17.42 12.66
CA GLY A 282 17.39 -17.21 14.08
C GLY A 282 16.58 -18.10 15.04
N LEU A 283 15.54 -18.80 14.57
CA LEU A 283 14.79 -19.77 15.36
C LEU A 283 15.54 -21.11 15.51
N HIS A 284 16.51 -21.41 14.65
CA HIS A 284 17.46 -22.52 14.88
C HIS A 284 18.24 -22.36 16.18
N PHE A 285 18.60 -21.12 16.53
CA PHE A 285 19.24 -20.81 17.80
C PHE A 285 18.33 -21.22 18.97
N VAL A 286 17.01 -21.01 18.82
CA VAL A 286 15.98 -21.37 19.80
C VAL A 286 15.83 -22.89 19.99
N PHE A 287 16.10 -23.73 18.98
CA PHE A 287 15.98 -25.20 19.04
C PHE A 287 17.29 -25.98 19.19
N SER A 288 18.41 -25.38 18.79
CA SER A 288 19.73 -26.03 18.70
C SER A 288 20.70 -25.59 19.81
N PHE A 289 20.22 -24.88 20.83
CA PHE A 289 20.99 -24.62 22.05
C PHE A 289 21.28 -25.86 22.92
N SER A 290 21.07 -27.07 22.38
CA SER A 290 21.58 -28.31 22.93
C SER A 290 22.86 -28.79 22.24
N HIS A 291 23.13 -28.38 20.98
CA HIS A 291 24.33 -28.76 20.23
C HIS A 291 24.54 -27.88 18.98
N VAL A 292 25.57 -27.03 18.96
CA VAL A 292 26.38 -26.74 17.74
C VAL A 292 27.81 -26.40 18.17
N ALA A 293 28.76 -27.17 17.64
CA ALA A 293 30.19 -26.94 17.73
C ALA A 293 30.64 -25.86 16.73
N ILE A 294 31.68 -25.14 17.15
CA ILE A 294 32.40 -24.03 16.53
C ILE A 294 32.72 -24.26 15.04
N ASP A 295 32.42 -23.27 14.19
CA ASP A 295 33.44 -22.68 13.33
C ASP A 295 33.13 -21.19 13.06
N ASP A 296 34.13 -20.35 13.34
CA ASP A 296 34.14 -18.88 13.19
C ASP A 296 34.37 -18.50 11.72
N SER A 297 33.62 -17.52 11.21
CA SER A 297 34.18 -16.28 10.62
C SER A 297 33.10 -15.38 9.99
N ASP A 298 33.01 -14.19 10.56
CA ASP A 298 32.70 -12.88 9.97
C ASP A 298 31.36 -12.60 9.25
N SER A 299 30.51 -11.92 10.03
CA SER A 299 29.81 -10.64 9.75
C SER A 299 28.94 -10.45 8.49
N ASP A 300 27.78 -9.80 8.72
CA ASP A 300 26.79 -9.23 7.79
C ASP A 300 25.63 -10.12 7.30
N ILE A 301 24.70 -10.54 8.17
CA ILE A 301 23.41 -11.08 7.68
C ILE A 301 22.21 -10.70 8.58
N GLY A 302 21.62 -9.54 8.30
CA GLY A 302 20.17 -9.34 8.34
C GLY A 302 19.70 -8.95 6.93
N PRO A 303 18.39 -8.97 6.60
CA PRO A 303 17.91 -8.47 5.32
C PRO A 303 18.16 -6.96 5.28
N SER A 304 19.27 -6.56 4.67
CA SER A 304 19.62 -5.17 4.48
C SER A 304 18.89 -4.64 3.24
N SER A 305 18.05 -3.64 3.43
CA SER A 305 17.44 -2.84 2.37
C SER A 305 18.47 -1.88 1.77
N GLN A 306 19.54 -2.45 1.22
CA GLN A 306 20.55 -1.68 0.49
C GLN A 306 20.06 -1.44 -0.94
N VAL A 307 19.81 -0.17 -1.25
CA VAL A 307 19.66 0.31 -2.63
C VAL A 307 21.01 0.16 -3.33
N ILE A 308 21.03 -0.51 -4.48
CA ILE A 308 22.27 -0.58 -5.28
C ILE A 308 22.45 0.69 -6.10
N ASP A 309 23.68 0.89 -6.58
CA ASP A 309 24.12 2.09 -7.28
C ASP A 309 23.33 2.48 -8.54
N ASP A 310 22.54 1.54 -9.10
CA ASP A 310 21.63 1.74 -10.24
C ASP A 310 20.16 1.96 -9.85
N GLY A 311 19.85 2.03 -8.56
CA GLY A 311 18.54 2.46 -8.08
C GLY A 311 17.45 1.42 -7.95
N ARG A 312 17.77 0.20 -8.33
CA ARG A 312 16.92 -0.92 -7.96
C ARG A 312 17.11 -1.27 -6.48
N VAL A 313 16.06 -1.78 -5.87
CA VAL A 313 16.12 -2.28 -4.48
C VAL A 313 16.76 -3.67 -4.50
N LYS A 314 17.86 -3.88 -3.76
CA LYS A 314 18.45 -5.22 -3.64
C LYS A 314 17.46 -6.13 -2.93
N VAL A 315 17.04 -7.20 -3.60
CA VAL A 315 16.23 -8.26 -3.03
C VAL A 315 17.07 -9.52 -3.06
N GLN A 316 17.55 -9.93 -1.89
CA GLN A 316 18.31 -11.16 -1.73
C GLN A 316 17.42 -12.20 -1.07
N PHE A 317 17.17 -13.28 -1.79
CA PHE A 317 16.49 -14.46 -1.24
C PHE A 317 17.59 -15.37 -0.70
N HIS A 318 17.53 -15.72 0.59
CA HIS A 318 18.53 -16.57 1.23
C HIS A 318 18.35 -18.05 0.83
N ASP A 319 19.37 -18.85 1.12
CA ASP A 319 19.81 -20.07 0.40
C ASP A 319 18.91 -21.29 0.36
N THR A 320 17.66 -21.15 0.74
CA THR A 320 16.74 -22.26 0.68
C THR A 320 15.61 -21.86 -0.32
N PRO A 321 15.55 -22.49 -1.51
CA PRO A 321 14.67 -22.10 -2.63
C PRO A 321 13.27 -22.68 -2.57
N GLN A 322 13.17 -23.87 -1.97
CA GLN A 322 12.05 -24.76 -2.22
C GLN A 322 10.82 -24.47 -1.35
N GLU A 323 10.95 -23.94 -0.12
CA GLU A 323 9.73 -23.51 0.62
C GLU A 323 9.21 -22.16 0.18
N LEU A 324 10.05 -21.22 -0.27
CA LEU A 324 9.53 -20.01 -0.88
C LEU A 324 8.75 -20.37 -2.16
N ALA A 325 9.22 -21.40 -2.88
CA ALA A 325 8.55 -21.95 -4.04
C ALA A 325 7.28 -22.72 -3.69
N ALA A 326 7.28 -23.52 -2.62
CA ALA A 326 6.13 -24.26 -2.12
C ALA A 326 5.06 -23.34 -1.53
N TRP A 327 5.44 -22.35 -0.70
CA TRP A 327 4.56 -21.28 -0.24
C TRP A 327 3.99 -20.52 -1.43
N CYS A 328 4.82 -20.14 -2.42
CA CYS A 328 4.31 -19.48 -3.62
C CYS A 328 3.41 -20.37 -4.47
N ASP A 329 3.62 -21.69 -4.52
CA ASP A 329 2.76 -22.60 -5.26
C ASP A 329 1.46 -22.90 -4.48
N HIS A 330 1.47 -22.84 -3.15
CA HIS A 330 0.27 -22.88 -2.31
C HIS A 330 -0.53 -21.58 -2.37
N PHE A 331 0.13 -20.43 -2.24
CA PHE A 331 -0.43 -19.10 -2.48
C PHE A 331 -0.98 -19.01 -3.92
N LYS A 332 -0.25 -19.55 -4.91
CA LYS A 332 -0.75 -19.62 -6.29
C LYS A 332 -1.87 -20.62 -6.46
N SER A 333 -2.01 -21.67 -5.67
CA SER A 333 -3.20 -22.54 -5.76
C SER A 333 -4.48 -21.80 -5.34
N SER A 334 -4.35 -20.78 -4.50
CA SER A 334 -5.43 -19.82 -4.16
C SER A 334 -5.69 -18.77 -5.26
N PHE A 335 -4.76 -18.55 -6.20
CA PHE A 335 -4.88 -17.57 -7.29
C PHE A 335 -4.92 -18.15 -8.73
N SER A 336 -4.55 -19.41 -8.92
CA SER A 336 -4.44 -20.12 -10.19
C SER A 336 -5.60 -21.09 -10.30
N GLY A 337 -6.77 -20.56 -10.62
CA GLY A 337 -7.83 -21.38 -11.20
C GLY A 337 -7.44 -21.78 -12.62
N ASP A 338 -6.47 -22.70 -12.78
CA ASP A 338 -6.21 -23.42 -14.03
C ASP A 338 -5.70 -24.84 -13.71
N LEU A 339 -6.63 -25.80 -13.65
CA LEU A 339 -6.35 -27.23 -13.78
C LEU A 339 -6.71 -27.66 -15.22
N PRO A 340 -5.83 -28.38 -15.94
CA PRO A 340 -6.10 -28.84 -17.30
C PRO A 340 -7.33 -29.76 -17.32
N GLY A 341 -8.37 -29.36 -18.05
CA GLY A 341 -9.58 -30.16 -18.25
C GLY A 341 -10.80 -29.72 -17.44
N CYS A 342 -10.74 -28.63 -16.69
CA CYS A 342 -11.95 -28.01 -16.12
C CYS A 342 -12.59 -27.09 -17.19
N PRO A 343 -13.88 -27.26 -17.54
CA PRO A 343 -14.55 -26.27 -18.37
C PRO A 343 -14.52 -24.95 -17.59
N GLN A 344 -13.88 -23.94 -18.18
CA GLN A 344 -13.87 -22.54 -17.73
C GLN A 344 -15.22 -22.25 -17.07
N SER A 345 -15.21 -21.88 -15.78
CA SER A 345 -16.41 -21.37 -15.13
C SER A 345 -16.79 -20.11 -15.88
N SER A 346 -17.66 -20.30 -16.89
CA SER A 346 -18.36 -19.21 -17.54
C SER A 346 -18.89 -18.33 -16.42
N PRO A 347 -18.68 -16.99 -16.49
CA PRO A 347 -19.24 -16.08 -15.50
C PRO A 347 -20.70 -16.48 -15.29
N PRO A 348 -21.22 -16.47 -14.04
CA PRO A 348 -22.63 -16.78 -13.81
C PRO A 348 -23.41 -16.00 -14.85
N PRO A 349 -24.36 -16.61 -15.57
CA PRO A 349 -25.00 -15.97 -16.70
C PRO A 349 -25.62 -14.69 -16.15
N GLN A 350 -24.91 -13.57 -16.31
CA GLN A 350 -25.51 -12.29 -16.16
C GLN A 350 -26.62 -12.34 -17.21
N PRO A 351 -27.86 -12.00 -16.85
CA PRO A 351 -28.87 -11.85 -17.87
C PRO A 351 -28.27 -10.88 -18.88
N ARG A 352 -27.80 -11.40 -20.02
CA ARG A 352 -27.35 -10.59 -21.13
C ARG A 352 -28.53 -9.71 -21.37
N ARG A 353 -28.37 -8.41 -21.13
CA ARG A 353 -29.34 -7.42 -21.49
C ARG A 353 -29.37 -7.48 -23.01
N THR A 354 -30.15 -8.41 -23.57
CA THR A 354 -30.59 -8.34 -24.94
C THR A 354 -31.28 -7.00 -24.99
N ASN A 355 -30.66 -6.03 -25.67
CA ASN A 355 -31.15 -4.67 -25.84
C ASN A 355 -32.68 -4.67 -25.75
N SER A 356 -33.25 -3.86 -24.87
CA SER A 356 -34.70 -3.65 -24.81
C SER A 356 -35.30 -3.29 -26.19
N VAL A 357 -34.46 -2.76 -27.10
CA VAL A 357 -34.74 -2.56 -28.53
C VAL A 357 -35.07 -3.84 -29.29
N ALA A 358 -34.52 -5.00 -28.90
CA ALA A 358 -34.82 -6.31 -29.48
C ALA A 358 -36.27 -6.79 -29.24
N PHE A 359 -37.02 -6.11 -28.35
CA PHE A 359 -38.43 -6.41 -28.07
C PHE A 359 -39.42 -5.48 -28.81
N LEU A 360 -38.94 -4.50 -29.60
CA LEU A 360 -39.79 -3.74 -30.50
C LEU A 360 -39.79 -4.40 -31.89
N PRO A 361 -40.92 -4.94 -32.37
CA PRO A 361 -41.00 -5.50 -33.71
C PRO A 361 -40.59 -4.46 -34.75
N GLY A 362 -39.55 -4.74 -35.55
CA GLY A 362 -39.11 -3.90 -36.67
C GLY A 362 -38.05 -2.83 -36.38
N VAL A 363 -37.41 -2.82 -35.20
CA VAL A 363 -36.31 -1.88 -34.88
C VAL A 363 -34.96 -2.61 -34.90
N GLU A 364 -34.09 -2.28 -35.87
CA GLU A 364 -32.74 -2.84 -35.97
C GLU A 364 -31.83 -2.32 -34.84
N LYS A 365 -30.82 -3.13 -34.44
CA LYS A 365 -29.81 -2.66 -33.48
C LYS A 365 -29.09 -1.43 -34.06
N PRO A 366 -28.99 -0.32 -33.31
CA PRO A 366 -28.30 0.87 -33.78
C PRO A 366 -26.82 0.60 -33.97
N VAL A 367 -26.33 0.94 -35.16
CA VAL A 367 -24.96 0.68 -35.62
C VAL A 367 -23.91 1.48 -34.83
N LYS A 368 -24.29 2.63 -34.27
CA LYS A 368 -23.37 3.55 -33.58
C LYS A 368 -23.35 3.31 -32.06
N SER A 369 -22.16 3.18 -31.48
CA SER A 369 -21.94 3.13 -30.03
C SER A 369 -22.16 4.50 -29.38
N PRO A 370 -22.60 4.54 -28.10
CA PRO A 370 -22.65 5.80 -27.37
C PRO A 370 -21.25 6.41 -27.23
N ARG A 371 -21.16 7.73 -27.42
CA ARG A 371 -19.92 8.49 -27.16
C ARG A 371 -19.65 8.47 -25.66
N LEU A 372 -18.41 8.17 -25.29
CA LEU A 372 -17.92 8.11 -23.91
C LEU A 372 -16.84 9.17 -23.72
N ASN A 373 -16.73 9.69 -22.52
CA ASN A 373 -15.63 10.53 -22.06
C ASN A 373 -14.57 9.66 -21.37
N ILE A 374 -13.36 9.64 -21.92
CA ILE A 374 -12.26 8.80 -21.42
C ILE A 374 -11.16 9.70 -20.86
N ALA A 375 -10.85 9.52 -19.58
CA ALA A 375 -9.70 10.15 -18.93
C ALA A 375 -8.52 9.19 -18.93
N ILE A 376 -7.39 9.61 -19.52
CA ILE A 376 -6.16 8.81 -19.55
C ILE A 376 -5.15 9.39 -18.55
N HIS A 377 -4.99 8.77 -17.38
CA HIS A 377 -4.05 9.21 -16.35
C HIS A 377 -2.63 8.69 -16.61
N ILE A 378 -1.67 9.60 -16.80
CA ILE A 378 -0.28 9.23 -17.09
C ILE A 378 0.66 10.04 -16.21
N VAL A 379 1.46 9.35 -15.41
CA VAL A 379 2.59 9.93 -14.66
C VAL A 379 3.88 9.32 -15.17
N GLY A 380 4.81 10.16 -15.60
CA GLY A 380 6.08 9.69 -16.17
C GLY A 380 6.72 10.68 -17.14
N SER A 381 7.72 10.18 -17.85
CA SER A 381 8.47 10.92 -18.85
C SER A 381 7.75 10.94 -20.20
N ARG A 382 8.38 11.53 -21.23
CA ARG A 382 7.90 11.44 -22.61
C ARG A 382 7.72 9.99 -23.08
N GLY A 383 8.58 9.07 -22.61
CA GLY A 383 8.49 7.64 -22.94
C GLY A 383 7.21 6.97 -22.41
N ASP A 384 6.60 7.54 -21.37
CA ASP A 384 5.33 7.08 -20.81
C ASP A 384 4.13 7.73 -21.48
N VAL A 385 4.23 9.00 -21.87
CA VAL A 385 3.12 9.76 -22.48
C VAL A 385 2.93 9.42 -23.96
N GLN A 386 4.01 9.38 -24.73
CA GLN A 386 3.95 9.22 -26.19
C GLN A 386 3.21 7.95 -26.65
N PRO A 387 3.37 6.77 -26.02
CA PRO A 387 2.66 5.55 -26.43
C PRO A 387 1.14 5.61 -26.29
N PHE A 388 0.59 6.51 -25.45
CA PHE A 388 -0.86 6.65 -25.28
C PHE A 388 -1.51 7.53 -26.34
N ILE A 389 -0.74 8.37 -27.04
CA ILE A 389 -1.28 9.29 -28.04
C ILE A 389 -1.93 8.52 -29.21
N PRO A 390 -1.28 7.52 -29.84
CA PRO A 390 -1.93 6.72 -30.88
C PRO A 390 -3.20 6.02 -30.39
N ILE A 391 -3.19 5.48 -29.17
CA ILE A 391 -4.35 4.82 -28.55
C ILE A 391 -5.51 5.82 -28.41
N ALA A 392 -5.24 7.03 -27.89
CA ALA A 392 -6.23 8.09 -27.78
C ALA A 392 -6.81 8.48 -29.15
N GLN A 393 -5.95 8.66 -30.16
CA GLN A 393 -6.37 9.00 -31.52
C GLN A 393 -7.26 7.93 -32.14
N LEU A 394 -6.97 6.65 -31.89
CA LEU A 394 -7.80 5.54 -32.37
C LEU A 394 -9.17 5.52 -31.68
N LEU A 395 -9.22 5.68 -30.36
CA LEU A 395 -10.47 5.75 -29.58
C LEU A 395 -11.35 6.94 -29.97
N MET A 396 -10.75 8.03 -30.45
CA MET A 396 -11.46 9.23 -30.94
C MET A 396 -12.04 9.06 -32.36
N LYS A 397 -11.46 8.18 -33.18
CA LYS A 397 -11.87 7.96 -34.57
C LYS A 397 -13.02 6.95 -34.67
N PRO A 398 -13.78 6.93 -35.79
CA PRO A 398 -14.73 5.85 -36.06
C PRO A 398 -14.02 4.48 -36.07
N PRO A 399 -14.65 3.41 -35.58
CA PRO A 399 -16.07 3.29 -35.18
C PRO A 399 -16.39 3.77 -33.75
N TYR A 400 -15.38 4.10 -32.94
CA TYR A 400 -15.54 4.38 -31.50
C TYR A 400 -16.08 5.78 -31.21
N GLY A 401 -15.42 6.83 -31.74
CA GLY A 401 -15.90 8.21 -31.65
C GLY A 401 -15.94 8.82 -30.25
N HIS A 402 -15.10 8.34 -29.32
CA HIS A 402 -15.07 8.82 -27.93
C HIS A 402 -14.44 10.21 -27.80
N ARG A 403 -14.72 10.91 -26.71
CA ARG A 403 -13.98 12.11 -26.29
C ARG A 403 -12.87 11.66 -25.36
N VAL A 404 -11.62 11.88 -25.74
CA VAL A 404 -10.47 11.41 -24.96
C VAL A 404 -9.64 12.60 -24.54
N ARG A 405 -9.24 12.62 -23.26
CA ARG A 405 -8.24 13.55 -22.75
C ARG A 405 -7.07 12.80 -22.14
N ILE A 406 -5.86 13.29 -22.38
CA ILE A 406 -4.64 12.83 -21.71
C ILE A 406 -4.38 13.73 -20.51
N CYS A 407 -4.37 13.11 -19.34
CA CYS A 407 -4.21 13.72 -18.05
C CYS A 407 -2.78 13.47 -17.56
N THR A 408 -1.89 14.44 -17.71
CA THR A 408 -0.46 14.29 -17.37
C THR A 408 0.15 15.60 -16.90
N HIS A 409 1.48 15.70 -16.86
CA HIS A 409 2.22 16.88 -16.42
C HIS A 409 2.07 18.05 -17.40
N ALA A 410 2.06 19.28 -16.86
CA ALA A 410 1.98 20.53 -17.64
C ALA A 410 3.01 20.64 -18.77
N ALA A 411 4.21 20.06 -18.58
CA ALA A 411 5.29 20.05 -19.56
C ALA A 411 4.93 19.38 -20.90
N PHE A 412 3.92 18.51 -20.92
CA PHE A 412 3.51 17.79 -22.13
C PHE A 412 2.28 18.37 -22.82
N LYS A 413 1.74 19.50 -22.35
CA LYS A 413 0.54 20.14 -22.91
C LYS A 413 0.66 20.36 -24.42
N GLU A 414 1.67 21.11 -24.84
CA GLU A 414 1.89 21.45 -26.25
C GLU A 414 2.09 20.20 -27.11
N PHE A 415 2.81 19.19 -26.57
CA PHE A 415 3.05 17.94 -27.27
C PHE A 415 1.76 17.13 -27.49
N VAL A 416 0.89 17.04 -26.48
CA VAL A 416 -0.41 16.34 -26.57
C VAL A 416 -1.36 17.07 -27.52
N GLU A 417 -1.50 18.38 -27.36
CA GLU A 417 -2.41 19.20 -28.17
C GLU A 417 -1.99 19.25 -29.65
N ALA A 418 -0.68 19.25 -29.94
CA ALA A 418 -0.17 19.18 -31.30
C ALA A 418 -0.57 17.89 -32.03
N GLN A 419 -0.94 16.84 -31.29
CA GLN A 419 -1.43 15.56 -31.82
C GLN A 419 -2.96 15.49 -31.91
N GLY A 420 -3.66 16.59 -31.62
CA GLY A 420 -5.11 16.73 -31.71
C GLY A 420 -5.88 16.05 -30.57
N VAL A 421 -5.24 15.80 -29.43
CA VAL A 421 -5.85 15.17 -28.24
C VAL A 421 -6.05 16.22 -27.14
N GLU A 422 -7.17 16.17 -26.41
CA GLU A 422 -7.41 17.08 -25.28
C GLU A 422 -6.39 16.83 -24.15
N PHE A 423 -5.90 17.89 -23.52
CA PHE A 423 -4.95 17.81 -22.40
C PHE A 423 -5.60 18.21 -21.07
N PHE A 424 -5.17 17.57 -19.97
CA PHE A 424 -5.49 18.01 -18.60
C PHE A 424 -4.27 17.88 -17.67
N ASN A 425 -3.95 18.94 -16.92
CA ASN A 425 -2.86 18.92 -15.96
C ASN A 425 -3.25 18.24 -14.64
N ILE A 426 -2.55 17.16 -14.29
CA ILE A 426 -2.72 16.50 -12.99
C ILE A 426 -1.66 16.95 -11.96
N GLY A 427 -0.70 17.78 -12.34
CA GLY A 427 0.38 18.26 -11.47
C GLY A 427 1.63 17.41 -11.54
N GLY A 428 2.59 17.71 -10.65
CA GLY A 428 3.93 17.14 -10.70
C GLY A 428 4.82 17.72 -11.81
N ASP A 429 6.12 17.53 -11.64
CA ASP A 429 7.14 17.97 -12.59
C ASP A 429 7.99 16.76 -13.00
N PRO A 430 7.90 16.30 -14.27
CA PRO A 430 8.56 15.09 -14.72
C PRO A 430 10.09 15.24 -14.68
N GLU A 431 10.62 16.44 -14.91
CA GLU A 431 12.06 16.71 -14.85
C GLU A 431 12.56 16.63 -13.42
N ALA A 432 11.83 17.24 -12.49
CA ALA A 432 12.19 17.20 -11.08
C ALA A 432 12.06 15.79 -10.48
N LEU A 433 11.12 14.97 -10.98
CA LEU A 433 10.97 13.56 -10.62
C LEU A 433 12.11 12.71 -11.19
N MET A 434 12.47 12.89 -12.46
CA MET A 434 13.60 12.19 -13.09
C MET A 434 14.94 12.58 -12.47
N ALA A 435 15.18 13.88 -12.24
CA ALA A 435 16.40 14.35 -11.57
C ALA A 435 16.52 13.82 -10.13
N TYR A 436 15.39 13.68 -9.43
CA TYR A 436 15.38 13.04 -8.12
C TYR A 436 15.74 11.55 -8.20
N MET A 437 15.16 10.81 -9.16
CA MET A 437 15.47 9.38 -9.37
C MET A 437 16.91 9.17 -9.83
N VAL A 438 17.50 10.09 -10.61
CA VAL A 438 18.93 10.01 -10.97
C VAL A 438 19.83 10.25 -9.76
N LYS A 439 19.52 11.26 -8.93
CA LYS A 439 20.29 11.60 -7.72
C LYS A 439 20.09 10.61 -6.57
N ASN A 440 18.92 10.01 -6.50
CA ASN A 440 18.53 9.00 -5.53
C ASN A 440 18.02 7.80 -6.32
N PRO A 441 18.93 6.96 -6.85
CA PRO A 441 18.55 5.83 -7.67
C PRO A 441 17.47 4.97 -6.99
N GLY A 442 17.54 4.79 -5.67
CA GLY A 442 16.67 3.91 -4.90
C GLY A 442 15.26 4.41 -4.60
N LEU A 443 14.35 3.46 -4.34
CA LEU A 443 13.02 3.74 -3.77
C LEU A 443 13.07 4.37 -2.37
N LEU A 444 14.14 4.15 -1.61
CA LEU A 444 14.31 4.72 -0.28
C LEU A 444 15.16 6.00 -0.35
N PRO A 445 14.67 7.13 0.18
CA PRO A 445 15.40 8.40 0.14
C PRO A 445 16.74 8.29 0.88
N ASN A 446 17.81 8.81 0.28
CA ASN A 446 19.11 8.88 0.96
C ASN A 446 19.06 9.81 2.18
N ARG A 447 19.92 9.60 3.19
CA ARG A 447 19.91 10.37 4.46
C ARG A 447 20.05 11.89 4.24
N ASP A 448 20.76 12.29 3.19
CA ASP A 448 20.95 13.70 2.81
C ASP A 448 19.68 14.31 2.20
N SER A 449 18.94 13.53 1.41
CA SER A 449 17.64 13.91 0.81
C SER A 449 16.53 14.04 1.87
N ILE A 450 16.63 13.29 2.98
CA ILE A 450 15.76 13.42 4.15
C ILE A 450 16.06 14.71 4.91
N LYS A 451 17.35 15.03 5.14
CA LYS A 451 17.78 16.27 5.81
C LYS A 451 17.47 17.53 4.98
N GLY A 452 17.52 17.43 3.65
CA GLY A 452 17.22 18.52 2.71
C GLY A 452 15.73 18.83 2.52
N GLY A 453 14.82 18.03 3.09
CA GLY A 453 13.37 18.24 2.95
C GLY A 453 12.77 17.82 1.60
N GLU A 454 13.57 17.18 0.73
CA GLU A 454 13.14 16.76 -0.61
C GLU A 454 12.00 15.73 -0.56
N VAL A 455 12.03 14.80 0.40
CA VAL A 455 10.97 13.80 0.60
C VAL A 455 9.61 14.45 0.85
N ARG A 456 9.57 15.53 1.65
CA ARG A 456 8.33 16.26 1.93
C ARG A 456 7.79 16.96 0.67
N LYS A 457 8.69 17.50 -0.16
CA LYS A 457 8.31 18.09 -1.46
C LYS A 457 7.72 17.04 -2.39
N ARG A 458 8.34 15.86 -2.52
CA ARG A 458 7.86 14.77 -3.38
C ARG A 458 6.54 14.17 -2.91
N ARG A 459 6.35 13.98 -1.61
CA ARG A 459 5.04 13.59 -1.06
C ARG A 459 3.95 14.61 -1.37
N LYS A 460 4.28 15.90 -1.35
CA LYS A 460 3.34 16.96 -1.74
C LYS A 460 2.98 16.88 -3.22
N GLU A 461 3.98 16.75 -4.10
CA GLU A 461 3.76 16.57 -5.54
C GLU A 461 2.92 15.33 -5.85
N MET A 462 3.16 14.21 -5.17
CA MET A 462 2.34 13.01 -5.32
C MET A 462 0.90 13.23 -4.83
N SER A 463 0.72 13.97 -3.74
CA SER A 463 -0.63 14.38 -3.29
C SER A 463 -1.33 15.28 -4.30
N GLU A 464 -0.60 16.16 -4.99
CA GLU A 464 -1.11 17.01 -6.07
C GLU A 464 -1.53 16.15 -7.28
N ILE A 465 -0.67 15.21 -7.72
CA ILE A 465 -0.95 14.22 -8.78
C ILE A 465 -2.21 13.42 -8.48
N ILE A 466 -2.29 12.78 -7.30
CA ILE A 466 -3.45 11.96 -6.90
C ILE A 466 -4.72 12.81 -6.89
N SER A 467 -4.66 14.04 -6.37
CA SER A 467 -5.81 14.97 -6.40
C SER A 467 -6.17 15.41 -7.82
N GLY A 468 -5.16 15.59 -8.69
CA GLY A 468 -5.30 15.92 -10.10
C GLY A 468 -6.03 14.83 -10.89
N THR A 469 -5.81 13.54 -10.57
CA THR A 469 -6.56 12.45 -11.21
C THR A 469 -8.07 12.61 -11.03
N TRP A 470 -8.54 12.95 -9.82
CA TRP A 470 -9.96 13.21 -9.56
C TRP A 470 -10.47 14.42 -10.32
N ARG A 471 -9.74 15.54 -10.29
CA ARG A 471 -10.10 16.75 -11.03
C ARG A 471 -10.25 16.46 -12.51
N SER A 472 -9.30 15.73 -13.09
CA SER A 472 -9.32 15.40 -14.52
C SER A 472 -10.54 14.59 -14.96
N CYS A 473 -11.15 13.85 -14.02
CA CYS A 473 -12.37 13.08 -14.27
C CYS A 473 -13.66 13.93 -14.26
N ILE A 474 -13.68 15.10 -13.62
CA ILE A 474 -14.93 15.85 -13.36
C ILE A 474 -14.89 17.33 -13.74
N GLU A 475 -13.71 17.87 -14.04
CA GLU A 475 -13.46 19.28 -14.29
C GLU A 475 -13.37 19.58 -15.78
N ALA A 476 -13.96 20.71 -16.19
CA ALA A 476 -13.84 21.25 -17.54
C ALA A 476 -12.51 22.00 -17.72
N GLY A 477 -12.06 22.14 -18.97
CA GLY A 477 -10.80 22.83 -19.30
C GLY A 477 -9.56 21.93 -19.15
N ASP A 478 -8.40 22.55 -18.97
CA ASP A 478 -7.07 21.92 -19.08
C ASP A 478 -6.36 21.72 -17.71
N GLY A 479 -7.03 22.03 -16.60
CA GLY A 479 -6.48 21.87 -15.25
C GLY A 479 -5.36 22.84 -14.86
N MET A 480 -4.98 23.80 -15.71
CA MET A 480 -3.90 24.77 -15.46
C MET A 480 -4.34 25.96 -14.61
N GLY A 481 -5.66 26.21 -14.52
CA GLY A 481 -6.26 27.33 -13.79
C GLY A 481 -6.88 26.95 -12.44
N GLU A 482 -7.65 27.90 -11.90
CA GLU A 482 -8.46 27.67 -10.69
C GLU A 482 -9.52 26.58 -10.93
N PRO A 483 -9.84 25.75 -9.92
CA PRO A 483 -10.79 24.67 -10.06
C PRO A 483 -12.15 25.11 -10.61
N VAL A 484 -12.53 24.58 -11.77
CA VAL A 484 -13.81 24.89 -12.41
C VAL A 484 -14.90 23.96 -11.90
N LYS A 485 -16.03 24.53 -11.44
CA LYS A 485 -17.20 23.73 -11.05
C LYS A 485 -18.13 23.54 -12.25
N ALA A 486 -18.78 22.39 -12.35
CA ALA A 486 -19.77 22.12 -13.40
C ALA A 486 -20.84 23.23 -13.51
N ALA A 487 -21.27 23.79 -12.38
CA ALA A 487 -22.27 24.87 -12.33
C ALA A 487 -21.79 26.23 -12.89
N THR A 488 -20.48 26.41 -13.09
CA THR A 488 -19.88 27.66 -13.59
C THR A 488 -19.42 27.56 -15.04
N VAL A 489 -19.61 26.41 -15.69
CA VAL A 489 -19.25 26.20 -17.09
C VAL A 489 -20.27 26.90 -17.99
N ALA A 490 -19.77 27.62 -19.00
CA ALA A 490 -20.61 28.42 -19.89
C ALA A 490 -21.42 27.57 -20.87
N ASN A 491 -20.81 26.55 -21.47
CA ASN A 491 -21.47 25.64 -22.41
C ASN A 491 -21.52 24.22 -21.86
N ALA A 492 -22.62 23.51 -22.11
CA ALA A 492 -22.76 22.12 -21.66
C ALA A 492 -21.71 21.19 -22.30
N ASP A 493 -21.26 21.47 -23.53
CA ASP A 493 -20.27 20.65 -24.25
C ASP A 493 -18.87 20.74 -23.63
N ASP A 494 -18.58 21.81 -22.88
CA ASP A 494 -17.30 21.98 -22.18
C ASP A 494 -17.25 21.11 -20.90
N LEU A 495 -18.39 20.63 -20.41
CA LEU A 495 -18.45 19.70 -19.27
C LEU A 495 -17.76 18.39 -19.61
N PHE A 496 -17.09 17.84 -18.61
CA PHE A 496 -16.49 16.53 -18.71
C PHE A 496 -16.73 15.74 -17.44
N LEU A 497 -17.26 14.55 -17.63
CA LEU A 497 -17.41 13.54 -16.60
C LEU A 497 -16.91 12.24 -17.20
N ALA A 498 -15.87 11.66 -16.62
CA ALA A 498 -15.28 10.43 -17.12
C ALA A 498 -16.28 9.26 -17.01
N ASP A 499 -16.45 8.53 -18.11
CA ASP A 499 -17.23 7.30 -18.21
C ASP A 499 -16.32 6.06 -18.17
N VAL A 500 -15.03 6.25 -18.48
CA VAL A 500 -13.97 5.23 -18.44
C VAL A 500 -12.66 5.90 -18.04
N ILE A 501 -11.85 5.21 -17.24
CA ILE A 501 -10.47 5.61 -16.94
C ILE A 501 -9.50 4.64 -17.60
N ILE A 502 -8.50 5.18 -18.30
CA ILE A 502 -7.30 4.46 -18.70
C ILE A 502 -6.16 5.02 -17.86
N ALA A 503 -5.24 4.19 -17.36
CA ALA A 503 -4.14 4.71 -16.54
C ALA A 503 -2.86 3.89 -16.65
N ASN A 504 -1.73 4.53 -16.37
CA ASN A 504 -0.52 3.81 -15.98
C ASN A 504 -0.43 3.68 -14.44
N PRO A 505 0.26 2.63 -13.92
CA PRO A 505 0.35 2.38 -12.47
C PRO A 505 0.90 3.56 -11.64
N PRO A 506 1.94 4.30 -12.10
CA PRO A 506 2.49 5.44 -11.35
C PRO A 506 1.49 6.56 -11.01
N SER A 507 0.31 6.61 -11.62
CA SER A 507 -0.71 7.64 -11.34
C SER A 507 -1.42 7.48 -9.98
N MET A 508 -1.47 6.26 -9.40
CA MET A 508 -1.96 5.90 -8.06
C MET A 508 -3.42 6.27 -7.67
N GLY A 509 -4.04 7.28 -8.28
CA GLY A 509 -5.40 7.72 -8.00
C GLY A 509 -6.48 7.00 -8.81
N HIS A 510 -6.09 6.25 -9.84
CA HIS A 510 -6.96 5.66 -10.87
C HIS A 510 -8.07 4.78 -10.31
N ILE A 511 -7.76 3.72 -9.57
CA ILE A 511 -8.76 2.75 -9.07
C ILE A 511 -9.72 3.37 -8.05
N HIS A 512 -9.24 4.35 -7.29
CA HIS A 512 -10.07 5.05 -6.32
C HIS A 512 -11.05 6.02 -6.99
N CYS A 513 -10.62 6.72 -8.06
CA CYS A 513 -11.52 7.53 -8.89
C CYS A 513 -12.55 6.63 -9.59
N ALA A 514 -12.11 5.50 -10.16
CA ALA A 514 -12.99 4.53 -10.81
C ALA A 514 -14.03 3.96 -9.85
N GLN A 515 -13.64 3.63 -8.61
CA GLN A 515 -14.56 3.23 -7.54
C GLN A 515 -15.59 4.32 -7.25
N LYS A 516 -15.15 5.57 -7.07
CA LYS A 516 -16.04 6.68 -6.73
C LYS A 516 -17.10 6.95 -7.81
N LEU A 517 -16.68 6.91 -9.08
CA LEU A 517 -17.57 7.16 -10.23
C LEU A 517 -18.37 5.91 -10.63
N SER A 518 -18.00 4.74 -10.11
CA SER A 518 -18.55 3.45 -10.52
C SER A 518 -18.42 3.21 -12.03
N ILE A 519 -17.21 3.45 -12.55
CA ILE A 519 -16.86 3.34 -13.98
C ILE A 519 -15.71 2.34 -14.20
N PRO A 520 -15.55 1.78 -15.42
CA PRO A 520 -14.45 0.90 -15.75
C PRO A 520 -13.08 1.58 -15.65
N LEU A 521 -12.07 0.77 -15.31
CA LEU A 521 -10.66 1.10 -15.28
C LEU A 521 -9.91 0.10 -16.16
N HIS A 522 -9.04 0.60 -17.00
CA HIS A 522 -8.11 -0.20 -17.81
C HIS A 522 -6.68 0.32 -17.62
N MET A 523 -5.75 -0.57 -17.34
CA MET A 523 -4.35 -0.21 -17.14
C MET A 523 -3.57 -0.41 -18.43
N VAL A 524 -2.68 0.53 -18.76
CA VAL A 524 -1.79 0.42 -19.91
C VAL A 524 -0.38 0.76 -19.45
N PHE A 525 0.61 -0.05 -19.81
CA PHE A 525 1.98 0.24 -19.40
C PHE A 525 3.03 -0.35 -20.32
N THR A 526 4.22 0.27 -20.30
CA THR A 526 5.35 -0.07 -21.17
C THR A 526 6.31 -1.08 -20.55
N MET A 527 6.28 -1.25 -19.22
CA MET A 527 7.07 -2.25 -18.51
C MET A 527 6.17 -3.16 -17.66
N PRO A 528 6.63 -4.38 -17.31
CA PRO A 528 5.83 -5.28 -16.51
C PRO A 528 5.53 -4.72 -15.11
N TRP A 529 4.26 -4.79 -14.69
CA TRP A 529 3.80 -4.39 -13.36
C TRP A 529 2.95 -5.46 -12.67
N SER A 530 2.50 -6.47 -13.41
CA SER A 530 1.70 -7.58 -12.90
C SER A 530 2.61 -8.74 -12.49
N PRO A 531 2.35 -9.38 -11.34
CA PRO A 531 3.11 -10.54 -10.88
C PRO A 531 3.27 -11.63 -11.96
N THR A 532 4.47 -12.15 -12.13
CA THR A 532 4.77 -13.30 -13.01
C THR A 532 6.00 -14.07 -12.55
N LYS A 533 6.04 -15.36 -12.87
CA LYS A 533 7.21 -16.22 -12.71
C LYS A 533 8.30 -15.98 -13.78
N ALA A 534 8.01 -15.33 -14.90
CA ALA A 534 8.92 -15.27 -16.05
C ALA A 534 10.15 -14.38 -15.85
N PHE A 535 9.99 -13.24 -15.18
CA PHE A 535 11.03 -12.23 -14.94
C PHE A 535 10.66 -11.41 -13.69
N PRO A 536 11.62 -10.75 -13.04
CA PRO A 536 11.33 -9.95 -11.86
C PRO A 536 10.70 -8.61 -12.22
N HIS A 537 10.15 -7.94 -11.21
CA HIS A 537 9.71 -6.57 -11.30
C HIS A 537 10.89 -5.69 -11.78
N PRO A 538 10.73 -4.85 -12.82
CA PRO A 538 11.83 -4.08 -13.41
C PRO A 538 12.62 -3.21 -12.42
N LEU A 539 11.95 -2.71 -11.38
CA LEU A 539 12.54 -1.90 -10.30
C LEU A 539 13.26 -2.71 -9.19
N ALA A 540 13.28 -4.04 -9.26
CA ALA A 540 13.95 -4.90 -8.28
C ALA A 540 15.34 -5.37 -8.79
N ALA A 541 16.34 -5.34 -7.91
CA ALA A 541 17.67 -5.89 -8.16
C ALA A 541 17.79 -7.23 -7.43
N MET A 542 17.51 -8.29 -8.17
CA MET A 542 17.43 -9.63 -7.60
C MET A 542 18.82 -10.25 -7.46
N SER A 543 19.14 -10.71 -6.26
CA SER A 543 20.19 -11.71 -6.03
C SER A 543 19.49 -13.03 -5.75
N TYR A 544 19.49 -13.91 -6.75
CA TYR A 544 18.70 -15.15 -6.70
C TYR A 544 19.27 -16.18 -5.73
N GLY A 545 20.54 -16.08 -5.32
CA GLY A 545 21.15 -17.09 -4.42
C GLY A 545 20.91 -18.51 -4.97
N ASN A 546 20.47 -19.42 -4.12
CA ASN A 546 19.97 -20.73 -4.56
C ASN A 546 18.50 -20.71 -5.04
N THR A 547 17.71 -19.66 -4.78
CA THR A 547 16.23 -19.62 -4.91
C THR A 547 15.70 -19.93 -6.32
N ASP A 548 14.53 -20.57 -6.43
CA ASP A 548 13.87 -20.77 -7.73
C ASP A 548 13.56 -19.39 -8.31
N ALA A 549 14.26 -19.06 -9.39
CA ALA A 549 14.16 -17.78 -10.06
C ALA A 549 12.69 -17.42 -10.37
N LYS A 550 11.85 -18.42 -10.68
CA LYS A 550 10.43 -18.24 -10.96
C LYS A 550 9.65 -17.66 -9.78
N VAL A 551 10.01 -18.05 -8.58
CA VAL A 551 9.31 -17.70 -7.36
C VAL A 551 9.78 -16.34 -6.87
N ALA A 552 11.09 -16.14 -6.88
CA ALA A 552 11.71 -14.85 -6.61
C ALA A 552 11.17 -13.77 -7.55
N ASN A 553 11.05 -14.07 -8.84
CA ASN A 553 10.44 -13.19 -9.85
C ASN A 553 9.04 -12.75 -9.44
N TYR A 554 8.16 -13.70 -9.11
CA TYR A 554 6.78 -13.39 -8.73
C TYR A 554 6.70 -12.51 -7.48
N LEU A 555 7.49 -12.82 -6.45
CA LEU A 555 7.50 -12.10 -5.18
C LEU A 555 8.06 -10.68 -5.28
N SER A 556 8.95 -10.44 -6.23
CA SER A 556 9.49 -9.11 -6.45
C SER A 556 8.39 -8.09 -6.77
N PHE A 557 7.32 -8.46 -7.48
CA PHE A 557 6.18 -7.58 -7.73
C PHE A 557 5.44 -7.23 -6.43
N MET A 558 5.16 -8.23 -5.61
CA MET A 558 4.47 -8.05 -4.32
C MET A 558 5.27 -7.15 -3.38
N MET A 559 6.59 -7.34 -3.33
CA MET A 559 7.49 -6.52 -2.53
C MET A 559 7.48 -5.06 -3.00
N MET A 560 7.53 -4.83 -4.31
CA MET A 560 7.52 -3.48 -4.86
C MET A 560 6.21 -2.74 -4.61
N GLU A 561 5.06 -3.42 -4.74
CA GLU A 561 3.77 -2.82 -4.41
C GLU A 561 3.63 -2.58 -2.91
N LEU A 562 4.13 -3.48 -2.05
CA LEU A 562 4.14 -3.30 -0.60
C LEU A 562 4.96 -2.07 -0.17
N LEU A 563 6.18 -1.90 -0.71
CA LEU A 563 7.01 -0.72 -0.45
C LEU A 563 6.33 0.57 -0.92
N THR A 564 5.67 0.53 -2.08
CA THR A 564 4.88 1.64 -2.60
C THR A 564 3.73 2.00 -1.65
N TRP A 565 3.03 0.99 -1.12
CA TRP A 565 1.93 1.19 -0.19
C TRP A 565 2.39 1.70 1.19
N GLN A 566 3.51 1.20 1.71
CA GLN A 566 4.13 1.75 2.92
C GLN A 566 4.53 3.22 2.74
N GLY A 567 4.97 3.59 1.53
CA GLY A 567 5.33 4.96 1.19
C GLY A 567 4.14 5.89 1.00
N LEU A 568 3.04 5.45 0.38
CA LEU A 568 1.97 6.35 -0.11
C LEU A 568 0.57 6.05 0.45
N GLY A 569 0.39 4.97 1.20
CA GLY A 569 -0.92 4.49 1.66
C GLY A 569 -1.68 5.50 2.52
N ASP A 570 -0.98 6.32 3.31
CA ASP A 570 -1.57 7.41 4.08
C ASP A 570 -2.10 8.55 3.18
N LEU A 571 -1.36 8.93 2.14
CA LEU A 571 -1.80 9.92 1.15
C LEU A 571 -3.01 9.42 0.36
N ILE A 572 -2.99 8.14 -0.03
CA ILE A 572 -4.10 7.48 -0.71
C ILE A 572 -5.34 7.47 0.18
N ASN A 573 -5.23 7.01 1.43
CA ASN A 573 -6.37 6.97 2.34
C ASN A 573 -6.89 8.36 2.72
N LYS A 574 -6.02 9.36 2.80
CA LYS A 574 -6.42 10.75 2.95
C LYS A 574 -7.20 11.25 1.74
N PHE A 575 -6.73 10.99 0.53
CA PHE A 575 -7.44 11.33 -0.70
C PHE A 575 -8.81 10.65 -0.77
N ARG A 576 -8.88 9.35 -0.47
CA ARG A 576 -10.13 8.58 -0.42
C ARG A 576 -11.14 9.18 0.55
N THR A 577 -10.73 9.45 1.78
CA THR A 577 -11.65 9.92 2.83
C THR A 577 -12.02 11.40 2.70
N GLN A 578 -11.06 12.26 2.40
CA GLN A 578 -11.25 13.72 2.40
C GLN A 578 -11.77 14.26 1.06
N THR A 579 -11.39 13.65 -0.06
CA THR A 579 -11.74 14.12 -1.41
C THR A 579 -12.85 13.28 -2.03
N LEU A 580 -12.68 11.96 -2.03
CA LEU A 580 -13.65 11.06 -2.67
C LEU A 580 -14.81 10.68 -1.73
N HIS A 581 -14.65 10.87 -0.42
CA HIS A 581 -15.59 10.39 0.60
C HIS A 581 -15.86 8.88 0.48
N LEU A 582 -14.80 8.13 0.25
CA LEU A 582 -14.76 6.67 0.32
C LEU A 582 -14.12 6.24 1.64
N ASP A 583 -14.39 5.00 2.05
CA ASP A 583 -13.75 4.40 3.21
C ASP A 583 -12.27 4.09 2.93
N PRO A 584 -11.39 4.11 3.96
CA PRO A 584 -9.97 3.81 3.77
C PRO A 584 -9.76 2.35 3.38
N VAL A 585 -8.73 2.07 2.58
CA VAL A 585 -8.31 0.69 2.26
C VAL A 585 -7.32 0.23 3.31
N SER A 586 -7.46 -1.03 3.75
CA SER A 586 -6.54 -1.64 4.70
C SER A 586 -5.15 -1.84 4.09
N PRO A 587 -4.07 -1.56 4.84
CA PRO A 587 -2.72 -1.91 4.42
C PRO A 587 -2.48 -3.40 4.16
N MET A 588 -3.32 -4.28 4.73
CA MET A 588 -3.18 -5.74 4.59
C MET A 588 -3.39 -6.25 3.16
N TRP A 589 -4.17 -5.54 2.34
CA TRP A 589 -4.43 -5.94 0.94
C TRP A 589 -4.37 -4.76 -0.04
N GLY A 590 -4.24 -3.52 0.44
CA GLY A 590 -4.15 -2.34 -0.43
C GLY A 590 -3.00 -2.41 -1.42
N PHE A 591 -1.90 -3.08 -1.05
CA PHE A 591 -0.76 -3.31 -1.94
C PHE A 591 -1.03 -4.32 -3.06
N GLN A 592 -2.13 -5.09 -3.03
CA GLN A 592 -2.45 -6.08 -4.08
C GLN A 592 -3.70 -5.70 -4.87
N LEU A 593 -4.25 -4.50 -4.64
CA LEU A 593 -5.61 -4.15 -5.05
C LEU A 593 -5.89 -4.35 -6.54
N LEU A 594 -4.93 -4.02 -7.42
CA LEU A 594 -5.11 -4.16 -8.87
C LEU A 594 -5.10 -5.63 -9.32
N SER A 595 -4.24 -6.44 -8.69
CA SER A 595 -4.16 -7.89 -8.91
C SER A 595 -5.40 -8.61 -8.41
N SER A 596 -5.80 -8.36 -7.15
CA SER A 596 -6.98 -9.00 -6.53
C SER A 596 -8.28 -8.64 -7.25
N LEU A 597 -8.42 -7.40 -7.71
CA LEU A 597 -9.59 -6.97 -8.49
C LEU A 597 -9.54 -7.41 -9.96
N ARG A 598 -8.47 -8.09 -10.39
CA ARG A 598 -8.21 -8.49 -11.78
C ARG A 598 -8.45 -7.33 -12.75
N VAL A 599 -7.92 -6.16 -12.42
CA VAL A 599 -8.00 -4.98 -13.29
C VAL A 599 -7.35 -5.33 -14.63
N PRO A 600 -7.98 -5.03 -15.77
CA PRO A 600 -7.40 -5.38 -17.06
C PRO A 600 -6.16 -4.55 -17.39
N TYR A 601 -5.16 -5.17 -18.01
CA TYR A 601 -3.92 -4.54 -18.47
C TYR A 601 -3.68 -4.80 -19.95
N SER A 602 -3.27 -3.75 -20.67
CA SER A 602 -2.59 -3.86 -21.97
C SER A 602 -1.13 -3.41 -21.86
N TYR A 603 -0.20 -4.31 -22.15
CA TYR A 603 1.22 -4.08 -22.11
C TYR A 603 1.78 -3.73 -23.49
N LEU A 604 2.49 -2.60 -23.55
CA LEU A 604 2.96 -1.99 -24.79
C LEU A 604 4.40 -2.41 -25.13
N TRP A 605 4.62 -3.71 -25.24
CA TRP A 605 5.84 -4.28 -25.82
C TRP A 605 5.50 -5.39 -26.82
N SER A 606 6.47 -5.79 -27.63
CA SER A 606 6.30 -6.87 -28.60
C SER A 606 6.49 -8.25 -27.99
N GLU A 607 5.63 -9.20 -28.35
CA GLU A 607 5.76 -10.61 -27.94
C GLU A 607 7.01 -11.28 -28.54
N THR A 608 7.51 -10.78 -29.67
CA THR A 608 8.81 -11.19 -30.24
C THR A 608 9.96 -10.88 -29.30
N LEU A 609 9.90 -9.75 -28.57
CA LEU A 609 10.95 -9.38 -27.61
C LEU A 609 10.72 -10.02 -26.25
N ILE A 610 9.50 -9.93 -25.72
CA ILE A 610 9.12 -10.49 -24.41
C ILE A 610 7.78 -11.22 -24.59
N PRO A 611 7.78 -12.56 -24.69
CA PRO A 611 6.55 -13.31 -24.90
C PRO A 611 5.62 -13.20 -23.69
N LYS A 612 4.32 -13.40 -23.92
CA LYS A 612 3.34 -13.46 -22.83
C LYS A 612 3.72 -14.55 -21.83
N PRO A 613 3.91 -14.21 -20.54
CA PRO A 613 4.08 -15.21 -19.51
C PRO A 613 2.90 -16.18 -19.47
N SER A 614 3.19 -17.48 -19.36
CA SER A 614 2.17 -18.52 -19.34
C SER A 614 1.26 -18.48 -18.11
N ASP A 615 1.69 -17.80 -17.04
CA ASP A 615 0.96 -17.62 -15.80
C ASP A 615 0.06 -16.36 -15.78
N TRP A 616 -0.07 -15.66 -16.92
CA TRP A 616 -0.98 -14.52 -17.07
C TRP A 616 -2.32 -14.91 -17.67
N GLY A 617 -3.40 -14.68 -16.90
CA GLY A 617 -4.77 -14.85 -17.40
C GLY A 617 -5.19 -13.79 -18.43
N ASP A 618 -6.38 -13.97 -19.01
CA ASP A 618 -6.89 -13.17 -20.15
C ASP A 618 -7.07 -11.67 -19.88
N HIS A 619 -7.14 -11.27 -18.61
CA HIS A 619 -7.15 -9.87 -18.21
C HIS A 619 -5.82 -9.12 -18.44
N LEU A 620 -4.71 -9.84 -18.66
CA LEU A 620 -3.41 -9.27 -18.96
C LEU A 620 -3.04 -9.62 -20.41
N LYS A 621 -2.87 -8.60 -21.25
CA LYS A 621 -2.60 -8.76 -22.68
C LYS A 621 -1.34 -7.99 -23.07
N ILE A 622 -0.49 -8.59 -23.88
CA ILE A 622 0.58 -7.88 -24.58
C ILE A 622 0.01 -7.51 -25.94
N THR A 623 0.06 -6.24 -26.30
CA THR A 623 -0.59 -5.75 -27.51
C THR A 623 0.39 -5.46 -28.64
N GLY A 624 1.68 -5.28 -28.31
CA GLY A 624 2.69 -4.76 -29.22
C GLY A 624 3.12 -3.35 -28.85
N PHE A 625 4.20 -2.86 -29.46
CA PHE A 625 4.65 -1.49 -29.26
C PHE A 625 3.66 -0.47 -29.87
N SER A 626 3.44 0.64 -29.16
CA SER A 626 2.62 1.76 -29.67
C SER A 626 3.52 2.88 -30.17
N PHE A 627 3.62 3.00 -31.50
CA PHE A 627 4.46 3.99 -32.17
C PHE A 627 3.66 5.20 -32.64
N LEU A 628 4.25 6.39 -32.50
CA LEU A 628 3.72 7.64 -33.05
C LEU A 628 4.57 8.01 -34.27
N PRO A 629 4.01 8.00 -35.50
CA PRO A 629 4.76 8.27 -36.73
C PRO A 629 5.05 9.77 -36.87
N LEU A 630 6.23 10.19 -36.42
CA LEU A 630 6.67 11.60 -36.42
C LEU A 630 7.53 11.93 -37.64
N ALA A 631 8.12 10.92 -38.29
CA ALA A 631 9.01 11.06 -39.45
C ALA A 631 8.38 11.85 -40.61
N ASN A 632 7.09 11.64 -40.88
CA ASN A 632 6.38 12.25 -42.02
C ASN A 632 6.30 13.78 -41.95
N SER A 633 6.40 14.34 -40.74
CA SER A 633 6.36 15.79 -40.49
C SER A 633 7.73 16.41 -40.24
N TYR A 634 8.80 15.60 -40.31
CA TYR A 634 10.14 16.04 -39.96
C TYR A 634 10.94 16.47 -41.19
N THR A 635 11.57 17.64 -41.09
CA THR A 635 12.53 18.13 -42.08
C THR A 635 13.94 18.06 -41.47
N PRO A 636 14.83 17.21 -41.98
CA PRO A 636 16.18 17.08 -41.44
C PRO A 636 17.03 18.32 -41.77
N PRO A 637 17.93 18.74 -40.87
CA PRO A 637 18.93 19.77 -41.17
C PRO A 637 19.84 19.36 -42.34
N PRO A 638 20.22 20.28 -43.26
CA PRO A 638 21.05 19.94 -44.43
C PRO A 638 22.42 19.34 -44.07
N ASP A 639 23.04 19.81 -43.00
CA ASP A 639 24.32 19.35 -42.47
C ASP A 639 24.25 17.92 -41.92
N LEU A 640 23.10 17.51 -41.35
CA LEU A 640 22.86 16.12 -40.96
C LEU A 640 22.78 15.19 -42.18
N VAL A 641 22.11 15.65 -43.24
CA VAL A 641 22.00 14.89 -44.51
C VAL A 641 23.39 14.73 -45.14
N GLU A 642 24.17 15.81 -45.22
CA GLU A 642 25.54 15.77 -45.73
C GLU A 642 26.41 14.80 -44.94
N PHE A 643 26.32 14.84 -43.60
CA PHE A 643 27.06 13.90 -42.74
C PHE A 643 26.68 12.44 -43.01
N LEU A 644 25.39 12.13 -43.16
CA LEU A 644 24.92 10.78 -43.46
C LEU A 644 25.47 10.28 -44.81
N GLU A 645 25.43 11.11 -45.85
CA GLU A 645 25.86 10.78 -47.22
C GLU A 645 27.38 10.63 -47.38
N LYS A 646 28.18 11.33 -46.57
CA LYS A 646 29.66 11.38 -46.68
C LYS A 646 30.40 10.06 -46.36
N GLY A 647 29.71 8.97 -46.01
CA GLY A 647 30.37 7.70 -45.68
C GLY A 647 29.45 6.57 -45.22
N PRO A 648 29.99 5.53 -44.55
CA PRO A 648 29.23 4.38 -44.05
C PRO A 648 28.25 4.75 -42.94
N ALA A 649 27.08 4.11 -42.86
CA ALA A 649 26.03 4.43 -41.87
C ALA A 649 26.58 4.56 -40.44
N PRO A 650 26.44 5.73 -39.77
CA PRO A 650 26.97 5.94 -38.43
C PRO A 650 26.20 5.14 -37.39
N ILE A 651 26.72 5.03 -36.17
CA ILE A 651 25.94 4.61 -35.00
C ILE A 651 25.23 5.81 -34.37
N TYR A 652 24.13 5.60 -33.66
CA TYR A 652 23.53 6.62 -32.80
C TYR A 652 23.98 6.43 -31.36
N ILE A 653 24.25 7.51 -30.62
CA ILE A 653 24.46 7.52 -29.18
C ILE A 653 23.57 8.57 -28.54
N GLY A 654 22.65 8.16 -27.65
CA GLY A 654 21.77 9.09 -26.96
C GLY A 654 21.22 8.55 -25.64
N PHE A 655 21.57 9.21 -24.54
CA PHE A 655 21.14 8.82 -23.20
C PHE A 655 19.87 9.54 -22.72
N GLY A 656 19.24 10.37 -23.56
CA GLY A 656 18.02 11.10 -23.20
C GLY A 656 18.27 12.20 -22.15
N SER A 657 17.26 12.51 -21.34
CA SER A 657 17.29 13.57 -20.32
C SER A 657 17.99 13.14 -19.03
N ILE A 658 19.16 12.51 -19.12
CA ILE A 658 19.93 12.07 -17.96
C ILE A 658 20.89 13.18 -17.50
N VAL A 659 20.88 13.44 -16.19
CA VAL A 659 21.81 14.36 -15.54
C VAL A 659 23.01 13.56 -15.06
N VAL A 660 24.22 13.93 -15.53
CA VAL A 660 25.48 13.33 -15.08
C VAL A 660 26.31 14.37 -14.35
N ASP A 661 27.11 13.94 -13.37
CA ASP A 661 27.92 14.84 -12.55
C ASP A 661 29.02 15.54 -13.36
N ASP A 662 29.62 14.85 -14.33
CA ASP A 662 30.65 15.39 -15.24
C ASP A 662 30.30 15.12 -16.72
N PRO A 663 29.56 16.03 -17.37
CA PRO A 663 29.29 16.02 -18.80
C PRO A 663 30.50 15.93 -19.73
N GLN A 664 31.62 16.55 -19.33
CA GLN A 664 32.81 16.63 -20.15
C GLN A 664 33.55 15.30 -20.15
N ALA A 665 33.67 14.66 -18.98
CA ALA A 665 34.24 13.32 -18.88
C ALA A 665 33.44 12.30 -19.71
N LEU A 666 32.10 12.38 -19.66
CA LEU A 666 31.24 11.56 -20.51
C LEU A 666 31.50 11.81 -22.00
N THR A 667 31.53 13.07 -22.43
CA THR A 667 31.81 13.44 -23.83
C THR A 667 33.15 12.87 -24.29
N ASN A 668 34.20 13.02 -23.50
CA ASN A 668 35.55 12.54 -23.81
C ASN A 668 35.59 11.00 -23.89
N MET A 669 34.90 10.30 -22.98
CA MET A 669 34.78 8.84 -22.99
C MET A 669 34.07 8.34 -24.26
N LEU A 670 32.99 9.00 -24.66
CA LEU A 670 32.26 8.65 -25.90
C LEU A 670 33.16 8.83 -27.13
N PHE A 671 33.84 9.97 -27.26
CA PHE A 671 34.73 10.23 -28.41
C PHE A 671 35.87 9.23 -28.47
N LYS A 672 36.45 8.88 -27.32
CA LYS A 672 37.49 7.84 -27.23
C LYS A 672 36.94 6.48 -27.65
N ALA A 673 35.75 6.08 -27.19
CA ALA A 673 35.12 4.81 -27.57
C ALA A 673 34.83 4.72 -29.08
N ILE A 674 34.31 5.81 -29.66
CA ILE A 674 34.04 5.91 -31.10
C ILE A 674 35.34 5.76 -31.91
N SER A 675 36.41 6.39 -31.45
CA SER A 675 37.74 6.28 -32.06
C SER A 675 38.29 4.85 -31.99
N ILE A 676 38.23 4.19 -30.83
CA ILE A 676 38.67 2.79 -30.64
C ILE A 676 37.86 1.83 -31.53
N ALA A 677 36.54 2.01 -31.61
CA ALA A 677 35.68 1.19 -32.45
C ALA A 677 35.85 1.47 -33.95
N GLY A 678 36.47 2.59 -34.34
CA GLY A 678 36.71 2.96 -35.73
C GLY A 678 35.43 3.28 -36.52
N VAL A 679 34.41 3.83 -35.86
CA VAL A 679 33.08 4.10 -36.46
C VAL A 679 32.78 5.59 -36.60
N ARG A 680 31.79 5.92 -37.43
CA ARG A 680 31.14 7.23 -37.42
C ARG A 680 29.99 7.23 -36.43
N ALA A 681 29.72 8.35 -35.76
CA ALA A 681 28.67 8.42 -34.74
C ALA A 681 27.83 9.71 -34.83
N ILE A 682 26.54 9.58 -34.55
CA ILE A 682 25.63 10.69 -34.28
C ILE A 682 25.39 10.69 -32.76
N VAL A 683 25.80 11.75 -32.08
CA VAL A 683 25.67 11.86 -30.62
C VAL A 683 24.59 12.90 -30.30
N SER A 684 23.55 12.48 -29.60
CA SER A 684 22.51 13.39 -29.11
C SER A 684 23.05 14.24 -27.97
N LYS A 685 22.94 15.57 -28.10
CA LYS A 685 23.40 16.52 -27.08
C LYS A 685 22.66 16.35 -25.75
N GLY A 686 21.39 15.93 -25.80
CA GLY A 686 20.53 15.73 -24.63
C GLY A 686 20.47 16.94 -23.69
N TRP A 687 20.06 16.70 -22.44
CA TRP A 687 20.06 17.68 -21.35
C TRP A 687 21.39 17.71 -20.59
N GLY A 688 22.20 16.67 -20.75
CA GLY A 688 23.44 16.45 -20.03
C GLY A 688 24.65 17.21 -20.57
N GLY A 689 24.48 18.16 -21.50
CA GLY A 689 25.58 19.00 -21.99
C GLY A 689 26.67 18.24 -22.76
N VAL A 690 26.34 17.11 -23.38
CA VAL A 690 27.30 16.30 -24.15
C VAL A 690 27.70 17.06 -25.42
N GLY A 691 29.01 17.20 -25.65
CA GLY A 691 29.54 17.87 -26.84
C GLY A 691 30.07 19.29 -26.65
N VAL A 692 30.58 19.63 -25.46
CA VAL A 692 31.39 20.84 -25.25
C VAL A 692 32.85 20.54 -25.63
N GLY A 693 33.44 21.32 -26.54
CA GLY A 693 34.84 21.17 -26.99
C GLY A 693 35.01 20.94 -28.48
N ASP A 694 36.22 20.52 -28.89
CA ASP A 694 36.56 20.19 -30.28
C ASP A 694 35.95 18.84 -30.67
N VAL A 695 35.12 18.82 -31.71
CA VAL A 695 34.32 17.64 -32.11
C VAL A 695 35.06 16.92 -33.24
N PRO A 696 35.36 15.60 -33.11
CA PRO A 696 36.02 14.85 -34.18
C PRO A 696 35.19 14.82 -35.47
N ASP A 697 35.85 14.85 -36.64
CA ASP A 697 35.20 14.85 -37.97
C ASP A 697 34.26 13.65 -38.22
N ASN A 698 34.47 12.53 -37.54
CA ASN A 698 33.63 11.33 -37.61
C ASN A 698 32.44 11.36 -36.64
N VAL A 699 32.19 12.47 -35.95
CA VAL A 699 31.10 12.65 -34.98
C VAL A 699 30.21 13.83 -35.38
N TYR A 700 28.90 13.61 -35.41
CA TYR A 700 27.89 14.66 -35.59
C TYR A 700 27.06 14.83 -34.33
N LEU A 701 26.94 16.06 -33.83
CA LEU A 701 26.16 16.36 -32.63
C LEU A 701 24.74 16.80 -32.98
N ILE A 702 23.74 15.98 -32.65
CA ILE A 702 22.33 16.22 -33.00
C ILE A 702 21.52 16.76 -31.81
N GLY A 703 20.53 17.61 -32.12
CA GLY A 703 19.47 18.01 -31.19
C GLY A 703 18.31 17.01 -31.18
N ASN A 704 17.08 17.52 -31.01
CA ASN A 704 15.88 16.69 -31.11
C ASN A 704 15.65 16.21 -32.55
N CYS A 705 15.55 14.89 -32.72
CA CYS A 705 15.27 14.24 -33.99
C CYS A 705 14.33 13.04 -33.75
N PRO A 706 13.27 12.84 -34.55
CA PRO A 706 12.42 11.67 -34.45
C PRO A 706 13.20 10.37 -34.68
N HIS A 707 13.08 9.43 -33.73
CA HIS A 707 13.82 8.18 -33.79
C HIS A 707 13.35 7.26 -34.94
N ASP A 708 12.07 7.31 -35.31
CA ASP A 708 11.52 6.60 -36.46
C ASP A 708 12.16 7.05 -37.78
N TRP A 709 12.54 8.33 -37.90
CA TRP A 709 13.33 8.82 -39.04
C TRP A 709 14.81 8.47 -38.91
N LEU A 710 15.42 8.74 -37.75
CA LEU A 710 16.87 8.63 -37.60
C LEU A 710 17.36 7.18 -37.59
N PHE A 711 16.66 6.28 -36.89
CA PHE A 711 17.16 4.93 -36.66
C PHE A 711 17.15 4.07 -37.93
N GLU A 712 16.33 4.40 -38.93
CA GLU A 712 16.43 3.79 -40.26
C GLU A 712 17.77 4.09 -40.96
N ARG A 713 18.53 5.09 -40.52
CA ARG A 713 19.74 5.60 -41.20
C ARG A 713 21.03 5.35 -40.42
N VAL A 714 20.96 4.63 -39.31
CA VAL A 714 22.11 4.26 -38.46
C VAL A 714 22.37 2.76 -38.49
N SER A 715 23.59 2.34 -38.12
CA SER A 715 24.00 0.94 -38.13
C SER A 715 23.81 0.22 -36.78
N ALA A 716 23.74 0.96 -35.67
CA ALA A 716 23.42 0.50 -34.33
C ALA A 716 22.96 1.68 -33.47
N VAL A 717 22.27 1.40 -32.35
CA VAL A 717 21.74 2.41 -31.42
C VAL A 717 22.32 2.16 -30.03
N VAL A 718 23.06 3.13 -29.50
CA VAL A 718 23.54 3.16 -28.11
C VAL A 718 22.65 4.10 -27.32
N HIS A 719 22.01 3.61 -26.25
CA HIS A 719 21.12 4.44 -25.45
C HIS A 719 21.01 3.95 -24.00
N HIS A 720 20.25 4.69 -23.20
CA HIS A 720 20.11 4.45 -21.77
C HIS A 720 19.23 3.25 -21.39
N GLY A 721 18.52 2.64 -22.34
CA GLY A 721 17.59 1.53 -22.06
C GLY A 721 16.15 1.90 -21.71
N GLY A 722 15.69 3.15 -21.90
CA GLY A 722 14.27 3.48 -21.68
C GLY A 722 13.36 2.79 -22.70
N ALA A 723 12.21 2.26 -22.25
CA ALA A 723 11.30 1.41 -23.04
C ALA A 723 11.02 1.93 -24.45
N GLY A 724 10.67 3.20 -24.61
CA GLY A 724 10.36 3.78 -25.92
C GLY A 724 11.56 3.89 -26.87
N THR A 725 12.78 4.09 -26.35
CA THR A 725 14.00 4.12 -27.19
C THR A 725 14.43 2.70 -27.57
N THR A 726 14.31 1.76 -26.62
CA THR A 726 14.52 0.32 -26.89
C THR A 726 13.60 -0.14 -28.02
N ALA A 727 12.30 0.16 -27.91
CA ALA A 727 11.28 -0.15 -28.90
C ALA A 727 11.62 0.42 -30.28
N ALA A 728 11.96 1.72 -30.35
CA ALA A 728 12.30 2.37 -31.61
C ALA A 728 13.56 1.76 -32.27
N GLY A 729 14.57 1.42 -31.47
CA GLY A 729 15.81 0.82 -31.98
C GLY A 729 15.58 -0.55 -32.60
N ILE A 730 14.91 -1.44 -31.88
CA ILE A 730 14.64 -2.80 -32.37
C ILE A 730 13.62 -2.82 -33.52
N ALA A 731 12.60 -1.97 -33.48
CA ALA A 731 11.63 -1.85 -34.58
C ALA A 731 12.26 -1.32 -35.88
N ALA A 732 13.33 -0.51 -35.79
CA ALA A 732 14.10 -0.08 -36.95
C ALA A 732 15.11 -1.14 -37.44
N GLY A 733 15.14 -2.34 -36.84
CA GLY A 733 16.08 -3.41 -37.18
C GLY A 733 17.52 -3.08 -36.84
N ARG A 734 17.74 -2.27 -35.80
CA ARG A 734 19.07 -1.83 -35.36
C ARG A 734 19.48 -2.57 -34.10
N PRO A 735 20.69 -3.17 -34.08
CA PRO A 735 21.28 -3.66 -32.84
C PRO A 735 21.31 -2.57 -31.78
N THR A 736 20.87 -2.89 -30.57
CA THR A 736 20.73 -1.92 -29.48
C THR A 736 21.74 -2.20 -28.37
N VAL A 737 22.64 -1.24 -28.11
CA VAL A 737 23.54 -1.24 -26.96
C VAL A 737 22.90 -0.43 -25.85
N ILE A 738 22.61 -1.09 -24.72
CA ILE A 738 21.97 -0.45 -23.57
C ILE A 738 22.98 -0.19 -22.47
N VAL A 739 23.08 1.07 -22.05
CA VAL A 739 23.86 1.54 -20.91
C VAL A 739 22.90 2.03 -19.82
N PRO A 740 22.53 1.18 -18.86
CA PRO A 740 21.54 1.55 -17.87
C PRO A 740 22.11 2.51 -16.82
N PHE A 741 21.28 3.45 -16.41
CA PHE A 741 21.52 4.39 -15.32
C PHE A 741 20.64 4.08 -14.12
N PHE A 742 19.32 3.89 -14.34
CA PHE A 742 18.37 3.58 -13.26
C PHE A 742 17.04 2.99 -13.74
N GLY A 743 16.21 2.55 -12.78
CA GLY A 743 14.81 2.17 -13.02
C GLY A 743 14.67 0.87 -13.81
N ASP A 744 13.89 0.90 -14.89
CA ASP A 744 13.58 -0.24 -15.77
C ASP A 744 14.67 -0.52 -16.81
N GLN A 745 15.64 0.38 -16.95
CA GLN A 745 16.69 0.30 -17.97
C GLN A 745 17.54 -0.98 -17.91
N PRO A 746 17.95 -1.50 -16.73
CA PRO A 746 18.67 -2.77 -16.64
C PRO A 746 17.83 -3.96 -17.15
N PHE A 747 16.51 -3.92 -16.93
CA PHE A 747 15.59 -4.96 -17.40
C PHE A 747 15.57 -5.00 -18.93
N TRP A 748 15.42 -3.86 -19.60
CA TRP A 748 15.50 -3.78 -21.06
C TRP A 748 16.85 -4.21 -21.60
N GLY A 749 17.94 -3.80 -20.95
CA GLY A 749 19.30 -4.26 -21.28
C GLY A 749 19.41 -5.78 -21.28
N GLN A 750 18.87 -6.42 -20.24
CA GLN A 750 18.85 -7.88 -20.15
C GLN A 750 17.97 -8.53 -21.21
N MET A 751 16.78 -7.97 -21.51
CA MET A 751 15.88 -8.54 -22.52
C MET A 751 16.48 -8.45 -23.93
N MET A 752 17.10 -7.31 -24.28
CA MET A 752 17.78 -7.15 -25.57
C MET A 752 18.96 -8.12 -25.74
N ALA A 753 19.76 -8.30 -24.68
CA ALA A 753 20.88 -9.25 -24.69
C ALA A 753 20.38 -10.70 -24.83
N ARG A 754 19.32 -11.08 -24.11
CA ARG A 754 18.69 -12.42 -24.21
C ARG A 754 18.13 -12.69 -25.61
N ALA A 755 17.56 -11.68 -26.24
CA ALA A 755 17.07 -11.77 -27.61
C ALA A 755 18.20 -11.85 -28.66
N GLY A 756 19.46 -11.62 -28.27
CA GLY A 756 20.60 -11.60 -29.20
C GLY A 756 20.66 -10.34 -30.08
N ALA A 757 19.82 -9.35 -29.81
CA ALA A 757 19.73 -8.10 -30.58
C ALA A 757 20.63 -6.98 -30.01
N GLY A 758 21.46 -7.28 -29.01
CA GLY A 758 22.42 -6.36 -28.40
C GLY A 758 23.43 -7.07 -27.50
N PRO A 759 24.51 -6.39 -27.08
CA PRO A 759 25.45 -6.91 -26.09
C PRO A 759 24.81 -6.94 -24.69
N VAL A 760 25.44 -7.67 -23.77
CA VAL A 760 25.11 -7.60 -22.34
C VAL A 760 25.34 -6.17 -21.85
N SER A 761 24.32 -5.57 -21.24
CA SER A 761 24.36 -4.18 -20.78
C SER A 761 25.35 -3.98 -19.63
N VAL A 762 26.12 -2.90 -19.68
CA VAL A 762 27.04 -2.50 -18.60
C VAL A 762 26.53 -1.20 -17.96
N PRO A 763 26.30 -1.17 -16.63
CA PRO A 763 25.85 0.04 -15.94
C PRO A 763 26.80 1.23 -16.15
N TYR A 764 26.24 2.44 -16.25
CA TYR A 764 27.01 3.67 -16.52
C TYR A 764 28.22 3.84 -15.60
N LYS A 765 28.07 3.57 -14.30
CA LYS A 765 29.13 3.69 -13.29
C LYS A 765 30.34 2.77 -13.52
N GLN A 766 30.17 1.71 -14.31
CA GLN A 766 31.22 0.75 -14.65
C GLN A 766 31.71 0.90 -16.09
N LEU A 767 31.13 1.84 -16.84
CA LEU A 767 31.40 1.99 -18.27
C LEU A 767 32.73 2.71 -18.50
N THR A 768 33.59 2.12 -19.33
CA THR A 768 34.80 2.75 -19.86
C THR A 768 34.71 2.90 -21.37
N ALA A 769 35.61 3.68 -21.96
CA ALA A 769 35.67 3.87 -23.41
C ALA A 769 35.94 2.53 -24.13
N GLU A 770 36.79 1.68 -23.55
CA GLU A 770 37.15 0.38 -24.07
C GLU A 770 35.95 -0.58 -24.03
N ILE A 771 35.23 -0.65 -22.89
CA ILE A 771 34.03 -1.49 -22.75
C ILE A 771 32.93 -1.04 -23.72
N LEU A 772 32.75 0.28 -23.87
CA LEU A 772 31.77 0.81 -24.82
C LEU A 772 32.16 0.48 -26.27
N ALA A 773 33.44 0.61 -26.63
CA ALA A 773 33.93 0.26 -27.95
C ALA A 773 33.75 -1.24 -28.27
N GLU A 774 34.01 -2.12 -27.30
CA GLU A 774 33.75 -3.55 -27.41
C GLU A 774 32.26 -3.85 -27.62
N SER A 775 31.39 -3.17 -26.87
CA SER A 775 29.94 -3.30 -26.98
C SER A 775 29.42 -2.85 -28.35
N ILE A 776 29.95 -1.73 -28.87
CA ILE A 776 29.67 -1.25 -30.24
C ILE A 776 30.13 -2.27 -31.28
N THR A 777 31.36 -2.76 -31.14
CA THR A 777 31.95 -3.73 -32.07
C THR A 777 31.15 -5.03 -32.08
N PHE A 778 30.69 -5.50 -30.91
CA PHE A 778 29.80 -6.65 -30.79
C PHE A 778 28.47 -6.42 -31.52
N ALA A 779 27.81 -5.29 -31.27
CA ALA A 779 26.54 -4.94 -31.90
C ALA A 779 26.63 -4.87 -33.43
N LEU A 780 27.80 -4.53 -33.96
CA LEU A 780 28.03 -4.41 -35.40
C LEU A 780 28.31 -5.74 -36.12
N LYS A 781 28.44 -6.86 -35.38
CA LYS A 781 28.63 -8.19 -35.96
C LYS A 781 27.45 -8.58 -36.88
N PRO A 782 27.69 -9.28 -38.01
CA PRO A 782 26.64 -9.64 -38.95
C PRO A 782 25.47 -10.39 -38.32
N GLY A 783 25.74 -11.41 -37.49
CA GLY A 783 24.68 -12.21 -36.85
C GLY A 783 23.78 -11.40 -35.91
N VAL A 784 24.31 -10.38 -35.22
CA VAL A 784 23.50 -9.52 -34.33
C VAL A 784 22.60 -8.60 -35.16
N LYS A 785 23.09 -8.09 -36.30
CA LYS A 785 22.30 -7.30 -37.25
C LYS A 785 21.18 -8.12 -37.90
N GLU A 786 21.45 -9.37 -38.25
CA GLU A 786 20.45 -10.29 -38.80
C GLU A 786 19.32 -10.54 -37.80
N VAL A 787 19.66 -10.86 -36.54
CA VAL A 787 18.67 -11.03 -35.47
C VAL A 787 17.82 -9.78 -35.27
N ALA A 788 18.44 -8.59 -35.17
CA ALA A 788 17.70 -7.35 -35.00
C ALA A 788 16.76 -7.06 -36.18
N ARG A 789 17.20 -7.34 -37.42
CA ARG A 789 16.38 -7.18 -38.62
C ARG A 789 15.21 -8.16 -38.66
N ASP A 790 15.44 -9.41 -38.29
CA ASP A 790 14.38 -10.44 -38.29
C ASP A 790 13.31 -10.12 -37.22
N MET A 791 13.72 -9.63 -36.06
CA MET A 791 12.80 -9.14 -35.04
C MET A 791 12.00 -7.93 -35.52
N ALA A 792 12.64 -6.98 -36.21
CA ALA A 792 11.96 -5.82 -36.77
C ALA A 792 10.86 -6.20 -37.76
N LEU A 793 11.07 -7.24 -38.56
CA LEU A 793 10.05 -7.75 -39.49
C LEU A 793 8.82 -8.25 -38.73
N GLN A 794 9.02 -9.01 -37.65
CA GLN A 794 7.92 -9.51 -36.81
C GLN A 794 7.20 -8.38 -36.07
N ILE A 795 7.96 -7.44 -35.48
CA ILE A 795 7.41 -6.25 -34.82
C ILE A 795 6.60 -5.40 -35.81
N GLY A 796 7.02 -5.33 -37.07
CA GLY A 796 6.32 -4.59 -38.12
C GLY A 796 4.95 -5.20 -38.50
N GLU A 797 4.67 -6.45 -38.13
CA GLU A 797 3.37 -7.09 -38.30
C GLU A 797 2.40 -6.79 -37.13
N GLU A 798 2.91 -6.25 -36.02
CA GLU A 798 2.11 -5.91 -34.84
C GLU A 798 1.50 -4.50 -34.94
N ASP A 799 0.27 -4.34 -34.46
CA ASP A 799 -0.35 -3.03 -34.20
C ASP A 799 -0.63 -2.88 -32.71
N GLY A 800 0.38 -2.43 -31.95
CA GLY A 800 0.27 -2.25 -30.51
C GLY A 800 -0.82 -1.28 -30.09
N SER A 801 -0.98 -0.19 -30.83
CA SER A 801 -1.96 0.85 -30.52
C SER A 801 -3.40 0.41 -30.81
N GLY A 802 -3.62 -0.25 -31.96
CA GLY A 802 -4.90 -0.84 -32.34
C GLY A 802 -5.27 -2.02 -31.45
N GLY A 803 -4.31 -2.88 -31.12
CA GLY A 803 -4.50 -3.98 -30.18
C GLY A 803 -4.93 -3.52 -28.79
N ALA A 804 -4.31 -2.44 -28.27
CA ALA A 804 -4.70 -1.85 -27.00
C ALA A 804 -6.08 -1.17 -27.05
N ALA A 805 -6.36 -0.37 -28.10
CA ALA A 805 -7.66 0.26 -28.27
C ALA A 805 -8.79 -0.80 -28.37
N MET A 806 -8.56 -1.89 -29.09
CA MET A 806 -9.50 -3.01 -29.21
C MET A 806 -9.68 -3.74 -27.87
N ASP A 807 -8.60 -4.05 -27.15
CA ASP A 807 -8.68 -4.70 -25.83
C ASP A 807 -9.46 -3.85 -24.82
N ILE A 808 -9.26 -2.52 -24.82
CA ILE A 808 -10.05 -1.60 -24.01
C ILE A 808 -11.54 -1.73 -24.37
N GLN A 809 -11.87 -1.72 -25.66
CA GLN A 809 -13.25 -1.73 -26.14
C GLN A 809 -13.96 -3.06 -25.86
N ASP A 810 -13.29 -4.18 -26.07
CA ASP A 810 -13.84 -5.52 -25.83
C ASP A 810 -14.19 -5.73 -24.35
N ARG A 811 -13.48 -5.04 -23.45
CA ARG A 811 -13.72 -5.09 -22.00
C ARG A 811 -14.80 -4.13 -21.54
N LEU A 812 -15.16 -3.14 -22.36
CA LEU A 812 -16.32 -2.30 -22.14
C LEU A 812 -17.54 -3.08 -22.68
N ASP A 813 -18.42 -3.54 -21.79
CA ASP A 813 -19.73 -4.06 -22.19
C ASP A 813 -20.59 -2.89 -22.72
N ILE A 814 -20.28 -2.38 -23.92
CA ILE A 814 -20.83 -1.14 -24.48
C ILE A 814 -22.37 -1.17 -24.55
N ASP A 815 -22.97 -2.34 -24.76
CA ASP A 815 -24.42 -2.48 -24.77
C ASP A 815 -25.04 -2.13 -23.40
N SER A 816 -24.32 -2.35 -22.28
CA SER A 816 -24.76 -1.92 -20.94
C SER A 816 -24.78 -0.39 -20.74
N PHE A 817 -24.04 0.36 -21.57
CA PHE A 817 -23.96 1.82 -21.51
C PHE A 817 -25.07 2.50 -22.33
N ARG A 818 -25.88 1.76 -23.08
CA ARG A 818 -26.90 2.34 -23.97
C ARG A 818 -28.16 2.76 -23.22
N CYS A 819 -28.72 3.91 -23.60
CA CYS A 819 -30.06 4.31 -23.21
C CYS A 819 -31.11 3.52 -24.00
N ASP A 820 -32.11 2.97 -23.31
CA ASP A 820 -33.17 2.14 -23.91
C ASP A 820 -34.04 2.93 -24.91
N LEU A 821 -34.23 4.24 -24.68
CA LEU A 821 -35.01 5.12 -25.57
C LEU A 821 -34.20 5.82 -26.66
N CYS A 822 -32.90 6.01 -26.43
CA CYS A 822 -31.97 6.73 -27.33
C CYS A 822 -30.65 5.95 -27.35
N PRO A 823 -30.58 4.79 -28.01
CA PRO A 823 -29.46 3.86 -27.88
C PRO A 823 -28.09 4.39 -28.30
N GLU A 824 -28.07 5.48 -29.07
CA GLU A 824 -26.89 6.24 -29.47
C GLU A 824 -26.35 7.14 -28.35
N ARG A 825 -27.06 7.27 -27.22
CA ARG A 825 -26.69 8.08 -26.06
C ARG A 825 -26.37 7.20 -24.85
N LEU A 826 -25.43 7.69 -24.06
CA LEU A 826 -25.05 7.10 -22.78
C LEU A 826 -26.24 7.11 -21.80
N ALA A 827 -26.55 5.96 -21.22
CA ALA A 827 -27.46 5.85 -20.10
C ALA A 827 -26.78 6.28 -18.80
N VAL A 828 -27.43 7.17 -18.06
CA VAL A 828 -26.92 7.70 -16.78
C VAL A 828 -27.88 7.34 -15.63
N TRP A 829 -29.15 7.09 -15.95
CA TRP A 829 -30.21 6.88 -14.97
C TRP A 829 -30.91 5.55 -15.19
N ILE A 830 -31.29 4.88 -14.11
CA ILE A 830 -32.24 3.77 -14.12
C ILE A 830 -33.57 4.22 -13.53
N HIS A 831 -34.65 3.99 -14.26
CA HIS A 831 -36.00 4.22 -13.78
C HIS A 831 -36.40 3.08 -12.83
N ARG A 832 -36.72 3.41 -11.58
CA ARG A 832 -36.92 2.43 -10.49
C ARG A 832 -38.09 1.48 -10.73
N LYS A 833 -39.15 1.94 -11.40
CA LYS A 833 -40.36 1.14 -11.61
C LYS A 833 -40.21 0.16 -12.77
N THR A 834 -39.61 0.58 -13.88
CA THR A 834 -39.51 -0.24 -15.10
C THR A 834 -38.14 -0.88 -15.29
N GLY A 835 -37.10 -0.42 -14.58
CA GLY A 835 -35.72 -0.83 -14.81
C GLY A 835 -35.11 -0.27 -16.10
N ALA A 836 -35.77 0.69 -16.76
CA ALA A 836 -35.28 1.28 -18.00
C ALA A 836 -34.03 2.13 -17.75
N HIS A 837 -33.01 1.96 -18.59
CA HIS A 837 -31.79 2.73 -18.63
C HIS A 837 -32.02 3.95 -19.52
N LEU A 838 -31.85 5.14 -18.97
CA LEU A 838 -32.22 6.40 -19.59
C LEU A 838 -31.01 7.35 -19.63
N SER A 839 -30.83 8.01 -20.76
CA SER A 839 -29.86 9.10 -20.91
C SER A 839 -30.38 10.36 -20.23
N GLY A 840 -29.48 11.31 -19.95
CA GLY A 840 -29.89 12.63 -19.44
C GLY A 840 -30.88 13.35 -20.35
N PHE A 841 -30.74 13.18 -21.67
CA PHE A 841 -31.68 13.71 -22.67
C PHE A 841 -33.07 13.06 -22.55
N ALA A 842 -33.13 11.72 -22.55
CA ALA A 842 -34.39 11.00 -22.42
C ALA A 842 -35.11 11.34 -21.11
N VAL A 843 -34.36 11.45 -20.02
CA VAL A 843 -34.87 11.90 -18.72
C VAL A 843 -35.44 13.32 -18.81
N GLY A 844 -34.71 14.27 -19.39
CA GLY A 844 -35.19 15.64 -19.60
C GLY A 844 -36.51 15.70 -20.36
N CYS A 845 -36.61 14.99 -21.49
CA CYS A 845 -37.84 14.92 -22.27
C CYS A 845 -39.01 14.30 -21.49
N LEU A 846 -38.78 13.22 -20.73
CA LEU A 846 -39.82 12.58 -19.94
C LEU A 846 -40.29 13.48 -18.78
N PHE A 847 -39.38 14.25 -18.17
CA PHE A 847 -39.72 15.25 -17.16
C PHE A 847 -40.56 16.38 -17.74
N ASP A 848 -40.15 16.96 -18.86
CA ASP A 848 -40.84 18.08 -19.49
C ASP A 848 -42.29 17.71 -19.90
N ASN A 849 -42.52 16.43 -20.21
CA ASN A 849 -43.84 15.89 -20.53
C ASN A 849 -44.62 15.39 -19.29
N GLY A 850 -44.07 15.53 -18.09
CA GLY A 850 -44.72 15.08 -16.84
C GLY A 850 -44.89 13.57 -16.72
N LEU A 851 -44.15 12.79 -17.51
CA LEU A 851 -44.21 11.32 -17.54
C LEU A 851 -43.30 10.65 -16.50
N LEU A 852 -42.43 11.43 -15.86
CA LEU A 852 -41.42 10.93 -14.94
C LEU A 852 -41.16 11.92 -13.80
N GLN A 853 -40.97 11.42 -12.59
CA GLN A 853 -40.61 12.22 -11.41
C GLN A 853 -39.18 11.91 -10.93
N SER A 854 -38.52 12.87 -10.28
CA SER A 854 -37.11 12.74 -9.85
C SER A 854 -36.89 11.68 -8.79
N THR A 855 -37.91 11.43 -7.98
CA THR A 855 -37.94 10.35 -6.98
C THR A 855 -37.92 8.96 -7.62
N GLU A 856 -38.28 8.85 -8.90
CA GLU A 856 -38.37 7.58 -9.63
C GLU A 856 -37.04 7.20 -10.30
N LEU A 857 -36.02 8.06 -10.25
CA LEU A 857 -34.71 7.81 -10.84
C LEU A 857 -33.68 7.33 -9.82
N LYS A 858 -32.69 6.60 -10.31
CA LYS A 858 -31.47 6.22 -9.60
C LYS A 858 -30.30 6.33 -10.58
N LEU A 859 -29.12 6.74 -10.12
CA LEU A 859 -27.92 6.74 -10.97
C LEU A 859 -27.49 5.31 -11.32
N ILE A 860 -27.06 5.11 -12.56
CA ILE A 860 -26.48 3.86 -13.01
C ILE A 860 -25.06 3.72 -12.43
N LYS A 861 -24.69 2.49 -12.10
CA LYS A 861 -23.33 2.11 -11.76
C LYS A 861 -22.84 1.16 -12.85
N HIS A 862 -21.98 1.65 -13.74
CA HIS A 862 -21.51 0.87 -14.89
C HIS A 862 -20.51 -0.22 -14.47
N LYS A 863 -19.67 0.06 -13.49
CA LYS A 863 -18.75 -0.91 -12.88
C LYS A 863 -18.64 -0.65 -11.38
N ASN A 864 -18.88 -1.69 -10.57
CA ASN A 864 -18.62 -1.62 -9.13
C ASN A 864 -17.24 -2.20 -8.83
N TRP A 865 -16.46 -1.48 -8.03
CA TRP A 865 -15.15 -1.90 -7.53
C TRP A 865 -15.25 -2.18 -6.03
N TYR A 866 -15.13 -3.45 -5.66
CA TYR A 866 -15.29 -3.91 -4.29
C TYR A 866 -13.91 -4.06 -3.63
N VAL A 867 -13.38 -2.94 -3.14
CA VAL A 867 -12.01 -2.88 -2.59
C VAL A 867 -11.85 -3.60 -1.23
N ASP A 868 -12.95 -3.99 -0.60
CA ASP A 868 -12.99 -4.64 0.71
C ASP A 868 -13.33 -6.15 0.61
N ASP A 869 -13.56 -6.67 -0.60
CA ASP A 869 -13.87 -8.09 -0.82
C ASP A 869 -12.66 -9.00 -0.52
N SER A 870 -11.45 -8.44 -0.38
CA SER A 870 -10.22 -9.15 -0.02
C SER A 870 -10.11 -9.55 1.45
N ALA A 871 -11.14 -9.33 2.28
CA ALA A 871 -11.19 -9.90 3.62
C ALA A 871 -11.54 -11.40 3.53
N GLU A 872 -10.54 -12.25 3.35
CA GLU A 872 -10.76 -13.67 3.03
C GLU A 872 -11.21 -14.51 4.25
N HIS A 873 -10.88 -14.08 5.47
CA HIS A 873 -11.17 -14.81 6.71
C HIS A 873 -11.59 -13.87 7.87
N PRO A 874 -12.51 -14.26 8.77
CA PRO A 874 -13.04 -13.40 9.84
C PRO A 874 -11.99 -12.72 10.72
N ILE A 875 -10.88 -13.43 10.98
CA ILE A 875 -9.74 -12.90 11.74
C ILE A 875 -9.03 -11.78 10.94
N ILE A 876 -8.83 -11.98 9.63
CA ILE A 876 -8.25 -10.97 8.74
C ILE A 876 -9.17 -9.74 8.66
N GLY A 877 -10.49 -9.94 8.60
CA GLY A 877 -11.48 -8.86 8.68
C GLY A 877 -11.39 -8.05 9.98
N ALA A 878 -11.25 -8.72 11.13
CA ALA A 878 -11.07 -8.06 12.43
C ALA A 878 -9.74 -7.28 12.54
N VAL A 879 -8.63 -7.87 12.11
CA VAL A 879 -7.29 -7.23 12.09
C VAL A 879 -7.28 -6.02 11.14
N ALA A 880 -7.96 -6.13 10.00
CA ALA A 880 -8.08 -5.04 9.06
C ALA A 880 -8.90 -3.85 9.59
N ALA A 881 -9.97 -4.12 10.34
CA ALA A 881 -10.74 -3.07 11.01
C ALA A 881 -9.90 -2.32 12.06
N ALA A 882 -9.12 -3.05 12.87
CA ALA A 882 -8.25 -2.47 13.88
C ALA A 882 -7.12 -1.61 13.25
N SER A 883 -6.46 -2.13 12.21
CA SER A 883 -5.40 -1.39 11.49
C SER A 883 -5.93 -0.17 10.74
N GLY A 884 -7.11 -0.26 10.11
CA GLY A 884 -7.78 0.87 9.47
C GLY A 884 -8.15 1.99 10.44
N PHE A 885 -8.59 1.64 11.66
CA PHE A 885 -8.85 2.61 12.73
C PHE A 885 -7.58 3.33 13.20
N ALA A 886 -6.49 2.58 13.45
CA ALA A 886 -5.20 3.16 13.83
C ALA A 886 -4.65 4.11 12.75
N ALA A 887 -4.76 3.73 11.47
CA ALA A 887 -4.35 4.57 10.35
C ALA A 887 -5.17 5.85 10.23
N ALA A 888 -6.49 5.80 10.49
CA ALA A 888 -7.36 6.96 10.48
C ALA A 888 -7.01 7.97 11.58
N ILE A 889 -6.72 7.49 12.80
CA ILE A 889 -6.22 8.33 13.91
C ILE A 889 -4.88 8.97 13.54
N GLY A 890 -3.91 8.16 13.06
CA GLY A 890 -2.60 8.66 12.66
C GLY A 890 -2.67 9.76 11.59
N THR A 891 -3.54 9.58 10.60
CA THR A 891 -3.78 10.57 9.54
C THR A 891 -4.39 11.86 10.09
N ALA A 892 -5.41 11.78 10.95
CA ALA A 892 -6.04 12.94 11.57
C ALA A 892 -5.04 13.75 12.42
N THR A 893 -4.18 13.07 13.19
CA THR A 893 -3.15 13.67 14.05
C THR A 893 -2.06 14.36 13.23
N SER A 894 -1.60 13.72 12.14
CA SER A 894 -0.63 14.30 11.20
C SER A 894 -1.18 15.57 10.53
N ASP A 895 -2.43 15.53 10.07
CA ASP A 895 -3.10 16.69 9.44
C ASP A 895 -3.28 17.85 10.40
N TYR A 896 -3.64 17.57 11.65
CA TYR A 896 -3.72 18.57 12.71
C TYR A 896 -2.36 19.25 12.92
N ALA A 897 -1.29 18.47 13.06
CA ALA A 897 0.07 18.99 13.22
C ALA A 897 0.54 19.81 12.01
N ALA A 898 0.25 19.35 10.79
CA ALA A 898 0.60 20.07 9.55
C ALA A 898 -0.14 21.42 9.44
N ARG A 899 -1.44 21.45 9.76
CA ARG A 899 -2.26 22.67 9.74
C ARG A 899 -1.80 23.67 10.80
N LEU A 900 -1.37 23.22 11.97
CA LEU A 900 -0.80 24.10 13.01
C LEU A 900 0.56 24.69 12.62
N LYS A 901 1.38 23.97 11.84
CA LYS A 901 2.69 24.43 11.37
C LYS A 901 2.62 25.46 10.23
N ASN A 902 1.62 25.37 9.36
CA ASN A 902 1.50 26.27 8.20
C ASN A 902 0.67 27.53 8.55
N LYS A 903 1.25 28.73 8.36
CA LYS A 903 0.55 30.01 8.51
C LYS A 903 -0.37 30.23 7.29
N PRO A 904 -1.61 30.73 7.43
CA PRO A 904 -2.41 31.08 6.27
C PRO A 904 -1.71 32.18 5.47
N GLN A 905 -1.53 31.98 4.16
CA GLN A 905 -1.19 33.08 3.26
C GLN A 905 -2.40 34.02 3.21
N SER A 906 -2.16 35.29 3.54
CA SER A 906 -3.10 36.37 3.25
C SER A 906 -3.28 36.43 1.73
N GLY A 907 -4.41 35.96 1.22
CA GLY A 907 -4.77 36.17 -0.17
C GLY A 907 -4.76 37.66 -0.49
N SER A 908 -3.85 38.08 -1.38
CA SER A 908 -3.94 39.38 -2.05
C SER A 908 -5.23 39.35 -2.87
N SER A 909 -6.30 39.95 -2.34
CA SER A 909 -7.47 40.25 -3.15
C SER A 909 -7.09 41.36 -4.12
N THR A 910 -6.82 41.00 -5.38
CA THR A 910 -6.79 41.94 -6.50
C THR A 910 -8.13 42.67 -6.52
N ARG A 911 -8.11 43.95 -6.15
CA ARG A 911 -9.27 44.85 -6.25
C ARG A 911 -9.66 44.95 -7.72
N PHE A 912 -10.73 44.27 -8.12
CA PHE A 912 -11.46 44.64 -9.32
C PHE A 912 -12.14 45.99 -9.05
N SER A 913 -11.59 47.04 -9.67
CA SER A 913 -12.20 48.35 -9.78
C SER A 913 -13.25 48.29 -10.88
N THR A 914 -14.53 48.24 -10.50
CA THR A 914 -15.63 48.63 -11.38
C THR A 914 -16.09 50.02 -10.98
N LYS A 915 -15.75 50.99 -11.84
CA LYS A 915 -16.29 52.35 -11.86
C LYS A 915 -17.79 52.31 -12.17
N THR A 916 -18.61 52.86 -11.27
CA THR A 916 -19.88 53.56 -11.55
C THR A 916 -20.29 54.23 -10.23
N SER A 917 -20.03 55.53 -10.05
CA SER A 917 -20.89 56.68 -10.37
C SER A 917 -21.77 57.11 -9.18
N GLN A 918 -21.39 58.26 -8.61
CA GLN A 918 -22.20 59.35 -8.04
C GLN A 918 -23.06 59.11 -6.78
N ASP A 919 -22.80 59.99 -5.79
CA ASP A 919 -23.70 60.68 -4.84
C ASP A 919 -24.75 59.85 -4.06
N GLU A 920 -25.03 60.06 -2.77
CA GLU A 920 -25.09 61.31 -2.01
C GLU A 920 -25.09 60.98 -0.49
N SER A 921 -24.78 61.99 0.32
CA SER A 921 -24.83 62.03 1.78
C SER A 921 -26.15 61.51 2.40
N LEU A 922 -26.11 61.02 3.65
CA LEU A 922 -26.93 61.57 4.75
C LEU A 922 -26.59 60.90 6.10
N THR A 923 -26.67 61.75 7.12
CA THR A 923 -26.34 61.59 8.54
C THR A 923 -27.37 60.79 9.34
N GLU A 924 -26.91 60.29 10.49
CA GLU A 924 -27.69 59.76 11.61
C GLU A 924 -28.96 60.57 11.89
N THR A 925 -30.10 59.91 12.07
CA THR A 925 -31.06 60.06 13.19
C THR A 925 -32.08 58.91 13.11
N GLU A 926 -32.65 58.52 14.26
CA GLU A 926 -33.78 57.58 14.46
C GLU A 926 -33.42 56.12 14.82
N ARG A 927 -32.98 55.98 16.08
CA ARG A 927 -33.31 54.84 16.95
C ARG A 927 -34.72 55.02 17.52
N SER A 928 -35.51 53.95 17.48
CA SER A 928 -36.62 53.52 18.39
C SER A 928 -37.59 52.71 17.52
N GLU A 929 -38.09 51.50 17.79
CA GLU A 929 -38.26 50.64 18.96
C GLU A 929 -38.47 49.21 18.40
N VAL A 930 -37.86 48.17 18.96
CA VAL A 930 -38.54 46.89 19.29
C VAL A 930 -37.74 46.23 20.41
N GLN A 931 -38.42 46.05 21.55
CA GLN A 931 -37.92 45.46 22.78
C GLN A 931 -37.52 43.99 22.60
N GLY A 932 -36.47 43.61 23.33
CA GLY A 932 -35.88 42.27 23.31
C GLY A 932 -36.73 41.21 24.00
N VAL A 933 -36.57 39.96 23.54
CA VAL A 933 -37.01 38.77 24.26
C VAL A 933 -35.82 38.16 24.98
N GLN A 934 -35.85 38.21 26.31
CA GLN A 934 -34.93 37.50 27.20
C GLN A 934 -35.16 35.99 27.14
N PHE A 935 -34.07 35.23 27.00
CA PHE A 935 -34.08 33.77 27.18
C PHE A 935 -34.15 33.42 28.68
N LYS A 936 -35.18 32.67 29.08
CA LYS A 936 -35.24 32.01 30.40
C LYS A 936 -34.75 30.56 30.27
N LYS A 937 -33.88 30.14 31.19
CA LYS A 937 -33.42 28.74 31.39
C LYS A 937 -34.23 28.10 32.53
N GLY A 938 -34.79 26.92 32.30
CA GLY A 938 -35.40 26.06 33.32
C GLY A 938 -36.31 24.98 32.71
N PRO A 939 -36.45 23.79 33.34
CA PRO A 939 -37.04 22.62 32.70
C PRO A 939 -38.54 22.53 32.97
N HIS A 940 -39.40 22.73 31.96
CA HIS A 940 -40.77 22.18 31.94
C HIS A 940 -41.30 22.08 30.50
N ASP A 941 -42.00 20.96 30.28
CA ASP A 941 -42.96 20.55 29.23
C ASP A 941 -42.87 21.21 27.84
N LEU A 942 -42.30 20.45 26.91
CA LEU A 942 -42.33 20.75 25.48
C LEU A 942 -43.78 20.79 24.99
N THR A 943 -44.21 21.93 24.46
CA THR A 943 -45.54 22.05 23.86
C THR A 943 -45.63 21.21 22.57
N GLN A 944 -46.85 20.86 22.13
CA GLN A 944 -47.03 20.14 20.86
C GLN A 944 -46.40 20.88 19.68
N ALA A 945 -46.45 22.22 19.67
CA ALA A 945 -45.80 23.04 18.65
C ALA A 945 -44.27 22.99 18.72
N ASP A 946 -43.69 22.87 19.91
CA ASP A 946 -42.24 22.67 20.09
C ASP A 946 -41.82 21.27 19.67
N MET A 947 -42.62 20.25 19.98
CA MET A 947 -42.41 18.87 19.54
C MET A 947 -42.56 18.72 18.03
N GLU A 948 -43.54 19.38 17.41
CA GLU A 948 -43.69 19.45 15.95
C GLU A 948 -42.55 20.24 15.31
N GLY A 949 -42.07 21.31 15.94
CA GLY A 949 -40.90 22.07 15.50
C GLY A 949 -39.60 21.26 15.56
N ILE A 950 -39.43 20.46 16.62
CA ILE A 950 -38.29 19.55 16.79
C ILE A 950 -38.41 18.37 15.83
N ALA A 951 -39.59 17.75 15.68
CA ALA A 951 -39.85 16.68 14.72
C ALA A 951 -39.63 17.16 13.28
N ARG A 952 -40.03 18.39 12.95
CA ARG A 952 -39.81 19.00 11.62
C ARG A 952 -38.35 19.31 11.37
N ARG A 953 -37.58 19.72 12.39
CA ARG A 953 -36.11 19.88 12.32
C ARG A 953 -35.37 18.54 12.22
N MET A 954 -35.85 17.49 12.89
CA MET A 954 -35.32 16.14 12.77
C MET A 954 -35.62 15.54 11.39
N ALA A 955 -36.83 15.76 10.86
CA ALA A 955 -37.27 15.33 9.54
C ALA A 955 -36.52 16.06 8.40
N THR A 956 -36.21 17.35 8.55
CA THR A 956 -35.37 18.08 7.57
C THR A 956 -33.89 17.73 7.65
N LYS A 957 -33.40 17.17 8.76
CA LYS A 957 -32.05 16.59 8.84
C LYS A 957 -31.95 15.17 8.29
N THR A 958 -33.06 14.46 8.12
CA THR A 958 -33.12 13.08 7.59
C THR A 958 -33.48 13.01 6.10
N LEU A 959 -33.91 14.11 5.48
CA LEU A 959 -34.18 14.18 4.04
C LEU A 959 -33.04 14.90 3.30
N TYR A 960 -32.17 14.12 2.65
CA TYR A 960 -31.34 14.63 1.58
C TYR A 960 -32.23 14.88 0.35
N GLY A 961 -32.31 16.15 -0.10
CA GLY A 961 -32.61 16.47 -1.50
C GLY A 961 -34.06 16.79 -1.91
N ALA A 962 -34.81 17.58 -1.13
CA ALA A 962 -36.04 18.21 -1.65
C ALA A 962 -35.97 19.73 -1.50
N GLU A 963 -35.70 20.45 -2.58
CA GLU A 963 -36.08 21.87 -2.67
C GLU A 963 -37.57 21.95 -3.06
N PRO A 964 -38.40 22.77 -2.37
CA PRO A 964 -39.75 23.05 -2.84
C PRO A 964 -39.73 24.06 -4.01
N PRO A 965 -40.77 24.04 -4.86
CA PRO A 965 -40.78 24.71 -6.16
C PRO A 965 -40.84 26.24 -6.06
N PHE A 966 -40.25 26.87 -7.07
CA PHE A 966 -40.27 28.31 -7.34
C PHE A 966 -41.71 28.86 -7.39
N LEU A 967 -41.98 29.87 -6.57
CA LEU A 967 -42.96 30.92 -6.88
C LEU A 967 -42.28 32.27 -6.77
N THR A 968 -42.28 32.97 -7.90
CA THR A 968 -41.71 34.28 -8.15
C THR A 968 -42.52 35.36 -7.43
N THR A 969 -42.08 35.82 -6.26
CA THR A 969 -42.58 37.07 -5.65
C THR A 969 -41.44 37.84 -4.98
N ALA A 970 -41.57 39.17 -5.03
CA ALA A 970 -40.55 40.18 -4.78
C ALA A 970 -39.58 39.90 -3.62
N ARG A 971 -38.28 40.18 -3.86
CA ARG A 971 -37.19 40.09 -2.88
C ARG A 971 -37.46 41.00 -1.67
N LEU A 972 -38.08 40.45 -0.64
CA LEU A 972 -37.86 40.88 0.74
C LEU A 972 -36.57 40.23 1.24
N CYS A 973 -35.61 41.06 1.67
CA CYS A 973 -34.33 40.62 2.23
C CYS A 973 -34.56 39.59 3.36
N ARG A 974 -34.18 38.32 3.11
CA ARG A 974 -34.17 37.24 4.12
C ARG A 974 -33.06 37.47 5.16
N PRO A 975 -33.20 37.01 6.42
CA PRO A 975 -32.17 37.12 7.46
C PRO A 975 -30.87 36.35 7.16
N VAL A 976 -30.90 35.45 6.18
CA VAL A 976 -29.77 34.58 5.80
C VAL A 976 -28.62 35.37 5.16
N THR A 977 -28.91 36.53 4.55
CA THR A 977 -27.86 37.41 4.01
C THR A 977 -27.15 38.23 5.09
N GLN A 978 -27.78 38.46 6.24
CA GLN A 978 -27.15 39.15 7.37
C GLN A 978 -26.22 38.22 8.14
N HIS A 979 -26.55 36.93 8.22
CA HIS A 979 -25.68 35.92 8.83
C HIS A 979 -24.47 35.59 7.94
N LYS A 980 -24.61 35.57 6.61
CA LYS A 980 -23.46 35.44 5.68
C LYS A 980 -22.63 36.72 5.60
N LYS A 981 -23.23 37.91 5.71
CA LYS A 981 -22.47 39.17 5.80
C LYS A 981 -21.78 39.32 7.16
N SER A 982 -22.38 38.88 8.27
CA SER A 982 -21.73 38.89 9.58
C SER A 982 -20.63 37.83 9.68
N TRP A 983 -20.81 36.66 9.07
CA TRP A 983 -19.79 35.61 9.00
C TRP A 983 -18.63 35.99 8.07
N ARG A 984 -18.90 36.62 6.92
CA ARG A 984 -17.85 37.21 6.05
C ARG A 984 -17.19 38.46 6.65
N ALA A 985 -17.91 39.25 7.44
CA ALA A 985 -17.34 40.34 8.24
C ALA A 985 -16.52 39.80 9.43
N HIS A 986 -16.84 38.59 9.92
CA HIS A 986 -16.06 37.86 10.91
C HIS A 986 -14.81 37.19 10.32
N GLU A 987 -14.85 36.75 9.06
CA GLU A 987 -13.68 36.25 8.33
C GLU A 987 -12.78 37.40 7.84
N GLY A 988 -13.34 38.58 7.55
CA GLY A 988 -12.60 39.78 7.12
C GLY A 988 -12.12 40.69 8.26
N GLY A 989 -12.43 40.38 9.51
CA GLY A 989 -12.14 41.25 10.66
C GLY A 989 -11.61 40.48 11.86
N ARG A 990 -10.34 40.73 12.21
CA ARG A 990 -9.55 40.22 13.36
C ARG A 990 -8.78 38.92 13.11
N ASN A 991 -7.70 39.07 12.33
CA ASN A 991 -6.58 38.15 12.24
C ASN A 991 -5.99 37.82 13.62
N GLY A 992 -6.12 36.56 14.07
CA GLY A 992 -5.44 36.04 15.24
C GLY A 992 -5.15 34.55 15.11
N ARG A 993 -3.92 34.14 15.45
CA ARG A 993 -3.47 32.73 15.50
C ARG A 993 -4.41 31.85 16.32
N ALA A 994 -5.02 32.41 17.37
CA ALA A 994 -5.97 31.72 18.24
C ALA A 994 -7.21 31.21 17.50
N PHE A 995 -7.87 32.03 16.67
CA PHE A 995 -9.07 31.60 15.93
C PHE A 995 -8.76 30.49 14.92
N TYR A 996 -7.62 30.61 14.22
CA TYR A 996 -7.14 29.58 13.31
C TYR A 996 -6.84 28.27 14.04
N VAL A 997 -6.13 28.33 15.17
CA VAL A 997 -5.86 27.17 16.04
C VAL A 997 -7.17 26.54 16.50
N THR A 998 -8.13 27.31 17.04
CA THR A 998 -9.43 26.79 17.47
C THR A 998 -10.21 26.10 16.34
N ARG A 999 -10.19 26.67 15.12
CA ARG A 999 -10.82 26.05 13.94
C ARG A 999 -10.14 24.74 13.54
N VAL A 1000 -8.81 24.71 13.57
CA VAL A 1000 -8.00 23.52 13.24
C VAL A 1000 -8.19 22.42 14.29
N THR A 1001 -8.21 22.78 15.59
CA THR A 1001 -8.47 21.86 16.70
C THR A 1001 -9.91 21.34 16.68
N GLY A 1002 -10.90 22.18 16.41
CA GLY A 1002 -12.30 21.75 16.29
C GLY A 1002 -12.50 20.76 15.14
N ARG A 1003 -11.78 20.92 14.03
CA ARG A 1003 -11.80 19.96 12.92
C ARG A 1003 -11.12 18.64 13.28
N TYR A 1004 -9.99 18.68 13.99
CA TYR A 1004 -9.33 17.48 14.52
C TYR A 1004 -10.24 16.68 15.47
N ALA A 1005 -10.92 17.35 16.40
CA ALA A 1005 -11.88 16.71 17.30
C ALA A 1005 -13.06 16.07 16.55
N TYR A 1006 -13.56 16.72 15.49
CA TYR A 1006 -14.57 16.14 14.61
C TYR A 1006 -14.05 14.90 13.87
N ASP A 1007 -12.85 14.97 13.29
CA ASP A 1007 -12.24 13.86 12.55
C ASP A 1007 -11.99 12.65 13.48
N LEU A 1008 -11.55 12.88 14.72
CA LEU A 1008 -11.37 11.83 15.73
C LEU A 1008 -12.70 11.21 16.16
N ALA A 1009 -13.70 12.02 16.49
CA ALA A 1009 -15.04 11.54 16.85
C ALA A 1009 -15.69 10.75 15.72
N ALA A 1010 -15.50 11.17 14.46
CA ALA A 1010 -15.96 10.44 13.29
C ALA A 1010 -15.24 9.09 13.13
N ALA A 1011 -13.92 9.03 13.36
CA ALA A 1011 -13.16 7.78 13.33
C ALA A 1011 -13.61 6.80 14.42
N THR A 1012 -13.77 7.26 15.66
CA THR A 1012 -14.26 6.44 16.78
C THR A 1012 -15.67 5.92 16.54
N ALA A 1013 -16.58 6.77 16.02
CA ALA A 1013 -17.94 6.35 15.70
C ALA A 1013 -18.00 5.32 14.56
N LYS A 1014 -17.03 5.34 13.63
CA LYS A 1014 -16.93 4.38 12.53
C LYS A 1014 -16.30 3.06 12.93
N ALA A 1015 -15.51 2.99 14.02
CA ALA A 1015 -14.73 1.81 14.37
C ALA A 1015 -15.59 0.54 14.64
N PRO A 1016 -16.68 0.60 15.43
CA PRO A 1016 -17.54 -0.57 15.61
C PRO A 1016 -18.18 -1.00 14.29
N VAL A 1017 -18.64 -0.04 13.49
CA VAL A 1017 -19.28 -0.32 12.18
C VAL A 1017 -18.28 -1.00 11.24
N ALA A 1018 -17.04 -0.52 11.17
CA ALA A 1018 -15.99 -1.13 10.36
C ALA A 1018 -15.61 -2.54 10.84
N PHE A 1019 -15.59 -2.78 12.16
CA PHE A 1019 -15.36 -4.10 12.74
C PHE A 1019 -16.44 -5.10 12.33
N PHE A 1020 -17.72 -4.79 12.62
CA PHE A 1020 -18.84 -5.67 12.26
C PHE A 1020 -18.92 -5.87 10.75
N TYR A 1021 -18.73 -4.81 9.96
CA TYR A 1021 -18.74 -4.88 8.50
C TYR A 1021 -17.64 -5.78 7.94
N ASN A 1022 -16.39 -5.63 8.39
CA ASN A 1022 -15.27 -6.43 7.89
C ASN A 1022 -15.34 -7.89 8.34
N VAL A 1023 -15.80 -8.17 9.56
CA VAL A 1023 -16.04 -9.54 10.04
C VAL A 1023 -17.17 -10.20 9.25
N ALA A 1024 -18.27 -9.48 9.03
CA ALA A 1024 -19.39 -9.98 8.25
C ALA A 1024 -19.00 -10.21 6.78
N ASN A 1025 -18.21 -9.31 6.18
CA ASN A 1025 -17.67 -9.49 4.82
C ASN A 1025 -16.77 -10.73 4.74
N ALA A 1026 -15.94 -10.95 5.75
CA ALA A 1026 -15.07 -12.10 5.76
C ALA A 1026 -15.80 -13.43 5.97
N LEU A 1027 -16.85 -13.45 6.80
CA LEU A 1027 -17.75 -14.60 6.91
C LEU A 1027 -18.53 -14.87 5.62
N HIS A 1028 -18.88 -13.79 4.90
CA HIS A 1028 -19.56 -13.87 3.61
C HIS A 1028 -18.63 -14.38 2.50
N ASN A 1029 -17.37 -13.94 2.46
CA ASN A 1029 -16.42 -14.32 1.40
C ASN A 1029 -15.74 -15.69 1.65
N ALA A 1030 -15.69 -16.14 2.92
CA ALA A 1030 -15.06 -17.40 3.30
C ALA A 1030 -15.54 -18.64 2.50
N PRO A 1031 -16.86 -18.85 2.21
CA PRO A 1031 -17.29 -19.98 1.38
C PRO A 1031 -16.79 -19.94 -0.06
N HIS A 1032 -16.65 -18.75 -0.64
CA HIS A 1032 -16.09 -18.57 -1.99
C HIS A 1032 -14.59 -18.86 -2.00
N ASN A 1033 -13.85 -18.22 -1.09
CA ASN A 1033 -12.40 -18.24 -1.07
C ASN A 1033 -11.82 -19.57 -0.56
N ILE A 1034 -12.52 -20.27 0.35
CA ILE A 1034 -12.01 -21.49 0.99
C ILE A 1034 -12.57 -22.77 0.31
N PHE A 1035 -13.79 -22.72 -0.24
CA PHE A 1035 -14.52 -23.93 -0.65
C PHE A 1035 -15.10 -23.89 -2.07
N ASP A 1036 -14.76 -22.86 -2.86
CA ASP A 1036 -15.23 -22.66 -4.23
C ASP A 1036 -16.77 -22.74 -4.31
N VAL A 1037 -17.45 -22.16 -3.32
CA VAL A 1037 -18.90 -22.04 -3.28
C VAL A 1037 -19.24 -20.66 -3.81
N ASP A 1038 -20.07 -20.58 -4.85
CA ASP A 1038 -20.59 -19.30 -5.32
C ASP A 1038 -21.36 -18.61 -4.18
N VAL A 1039 -20.85 -17.45 -3.73
CA VAL A 1039 -21.53 -16.58 -2.78
C VAL A 1039 -22.15 -15.40 -3.52
N ARG A 1040 -23.37 -15.03 -3.15
CA ARG A 1040 -24.06 -13.87 -3.72
C ARG A 1040 -23.37 -12.61 -3.25
N ARG A 1041 -23.00 -11.69 -4.16
CA ARG A 1041 -22.42 -10.40 -3.74
C ARG A 1041 -23.40 -9.56 -2.93
N ARG A 1042 -22.90 -8.95 -1.85
CA ARG A 1042 -23.61 -8.01 -0.98
C ARG A 1042 -24.05 -6.72 -1.69
N ASP A 1043 -25.18 -6.21 -1.23
CA ASP A 1043 -25.65 -4.86 -1.59
C ASP A 1043 -24.83 -3.79 -0.82
N GLU A 1044 -24.36 -2.76 -1.53
CA GLU A 1044 -23.57 -1.68 -0.93
C GLU A 1044 -24.35 -0.87 0.13
N ILE A 1045 -23.72 -0.63 1.27
CA ILE A 1045 -24.31 0.12 2.39
C ILE A 1045 -24.01 1.60 2.22
N THR A 1046 -24.93 2.34 1.60
CA THR A 1046 -24.80 3.78 1.38
C THR A 1046 -25.31 4.68 2.53
N GLY A 1047 -25.82 4.07 3.60
CA GLY A 1047 -26.49 4.75 4.71
C GLY A 1047 -27.38 3.80 5.52
N LEU A 1048 -28.00 4.29 6.59
CA LEU A 1048 -28.75 3.46 7.55
C LEU A 1048 -29.89 2.66 6.89
N GLY A 1049 -30.69 3.31 6.03
CA GLY A 1049 -31.81 2.63 5.36
C GLY A 1049 -31.36 1.54 4.39
N SER A 1050 -30.30 1.79 3.60
CA SER A 1050 -29.68 0.73 2.78
C SER A 1050 -29.03 -0.35 3.64
N GLY A 1051 -28.42 0.01 4.77
CA GLY A 1051 -27.80 -0.93 5.69
C GLY A 1051 -28.79 -1.91 6.31
N ILE A 1052 -29.94 -1.42 6.80
CA ILE A 1052 -31.02 -2.29 7.32
C ILE A 1052 -31.57 -3.19 6.20
N LYS A 1053 -31.72 -2.65 4.99
CA LYS A 1053 -32.19 -3.43 3.83
C LYS A 1053 -31.19 -4.51 3.41
N THR A 1054 -29.90 -4.17 3.36
CA THR A 1054 -28.81 -5.12 3.08
C THR A 1054 -28.77 -6.18 4.17
N ALA A 1055 -28.75 -5.80 5.45
CA ALA A 1055 -28.74 -6.74 6.57
C ALA A 1055 -29.96 -7.68 6.54
N GLY A 1056 -31.16 -7.16 6.27
CA GLY A 1056 -32.35 -8.00 6.12
C GLY A 1056 -32.28 -8.96 4.93
N LYS A 1057 -31.75 -8.49 3.78
CA LYS A 1057 -31.52 -9.35 2.60
C LYS A 1057 -30.46 -10.40 2.88
N GLU A 1058 -29.34 -10.03 3.50
CA GLU A 1058 -28.25 -10.94 3.88
C GLU A 1058 -28.72 -11.99 4.87
N PHE A 1059 -29.52 -11.61 5.87
CA PHE A 1059 -30.13 -12.57 6.78
C PHE A 1059 -31.07 -13.52 6.04
N CYS A 1060 -32.03 -13.01 5.26
CA CYS A 1060 -33.00 -13.84 4.57
C CYS A 1060 -32.37 -14.73 3.49
N PHE A 1061 -31.48 -14.19 2.66
CA PHE A 1061 -30.80 -14.95 1.61
C PHE A 1061 -29.71 -15.85 2.18
N GLY A 1062 -29.00 -15.44 3.23
CA GLY A 1062 -28.03 -16.26 3.93
C GLY A 1062 -28.69 -17.48 4.58
N VAL A 1063 -29.82 -17.30 5.26
CA VAL A 1063 -30.63 -18.41 5.79
C VAL A 1063 -31.15 -19.29 4.65
N TRP A 1064 -31.68 -18.69 3.58
CA TRP A 1064 -32.16 -19.46 2.42
C TRP A 1064 -31.05 -20.28 1.76
N ASP A 1065 -29.87 -19.70 1.53
CA ASP A 1065 -28.73 -20.35 0.88
C ASP A 1065 -28.11 -21.42 1.79
N ALA A 1066 -28.09 -21.18 3.11
CA ALA A 1066 -27.70 -22.19 4.09
C ALA A 1066 -28.56 -23.46 3.96
N PHE A 1067 -29.89 -23.32 3.93
CA PHE A 1067 -30.78 -24.49 3.90
C PHE A 1067 -30.96 -25.08 2.50
N SER A 1068 -31.08 -24.25 1.46
CA SER A 1068 -31.20 -24.73 0.08
C SER A 1068 -29.90 -25.35 -0.41
N GLY A 1069 -28.74 -24.88 0.05
CA GLY A 1069 -27.42 -25.43 -0.25
C GLY A 1069 -27.26 -26.90 0.14
N ILE A 1070 -27.95 -27.36 1.19
CA ILE A 1070 -27.97 -28.77 1.65
C ILE A 1070 -28.54 -29.71 0.59
N VAL A 1071 -29.41 -29.21 -0.30
CA VAL A 1071 -30.07 -30.03 -1.32
C VAL A 1071 -29.50 -29.71 -2.71
N VAL A 1072 -29.30 -28.42 -3.02
CA VAL A 1072 -28.86 -27.96 -4.32
C VAL A 1072 -27.42 -28.37 -4.61
N LYS A 1073 -26.49 -28.26 -3.64
CA LYS A 1073 -25.08 -28.58 -3.87
C LYS A 1073 -24.79 -30.07 -4.06
N PRO A 1074 -25.37 -31.00 -3.25
CA PRO A 1074 -25.31 -32.42 -3.55
C PRO A 1074 -25.91 -32.76 -4.92
N TYR A 1075 -27.02 -32.13 -5.29
CA TYR A 1075 -27.65 -32.36 -6.60
C TYR A 1075 -26.76 -31.87 -7.77
N GLU A 1076 -26.21 -30.66 -7.71
CA GLU A 1076 -25.34 -30.08 -8.73
C GLU A 1076 -24.06 -30.92 -8.93
N ASP A 1077 -23.40 -31.28 -7.84
CA ASP A 1077 -22.16 -32.05 -7.90
C ASP A 1077 -22.41 -33.50 -8.30
N THR A 1078 -23.55 -34.09 -7.90
CA THR A 1078 -23.96 -35.43 -8.38
C THR A 1078 -24.31 -35.40 -9.87
N LYS A 1079 -24.91 -34.31 -10.37
CA LYS A 1079 -25.21 -34.15 -11.80
C LYS A 1079 -23.93 -33.98 -12.64
N ARG A 1080 -22.91 -33.30 -12.12
CA ARG A 1080 -21.62 -33.11 -12.80
C ARG A 1080 -20.71 -34.34 -12.75
N MET A 1081 -20.63 -35.01 -11.60
CA MET A 1081 -19.61 -36.04 -11.33
C MET A 1081 -20.19 -37.43 -11.04
N GLY A 1082 -21.51 -37.62 -11.23
CA GLY A 1082 -22.21 -38.85 -10.85
C GLY A 1082 -22.25 -39.05 -9.33
N ILE A 1083 -22.48 -40.28 -8.86
CA ILE A 1083 -22.56 -40.62 -7.42
C ILE A 1083 -21.32 -40.17 -6.62
N LYS A 1084 -20.16 -40.06 -7.28
CA LYS A 1084 -18.91 -39.56 -6.65
C LYS A 1084 -18.98 -38.08 -6.25
N GLY A 1085 -19.94 -37.31 -6.77
CA GLY A 1085 -20.17 -35.91 -6.39
C GLY A 1085 -21.04 -35.69 -5.17
N LEU A 1086 -21.76 -36.72 -4.70
CA LEU A 1086 -22.64 -36.60 -3.53
C LEU A 1086 -21.88 -36.21 -2.24
N PRO A 1087 -20.71 -36.79 -1.91
CA PRO A 1087 -19.95 -36.40 -0.72
C PRO A 1087 -19.42 -34.97 -0.80
N ARG A 1088 -18.94 -34.56 -1.99
CA ARG A 1088 -18.42 -33.19 -2.23
C ARG A 1088 -19.53 -32.15 -2.09
N GLY A 1089 -20.70 -32.42 -2.67
CA GLY A 1089 -21.83 -31.52 -2.58
C GLY A 1089 -22.45 -31.45 -1.18
N LEU A 1090 -22.43 -32.55 -0.40
CA LEU A 1090 -22.85 -32.53 1.01
C LEU A 1090 -21.90 -31.71 1.88
N LEU A 1091 -20.59 -31.83 1.64
CA LEU A 1091 -19.56 -31.02 2.32
C LEU A 1091 -19.72 -29.52 1.99
N ARG A 1092 -19.87 -29.17 0.71
CA ARG A 1092 -20.11 -27.78 0.27
C ARG A 1092 -21.43 -27.21 0.81
N GLY A 1093 -22.48 -28.03 0.86
CA GLY A 1093 -23.76 -27.66 1.46
C GLY A 1093 -23.64 -27.39 2.96
N GLY A 1094 -22.96 -28.26 3.71
CA GLY A 1094 -22.72 -28.10 5.15
C GLY A 1094 -21.85 -26.89 5.50
N LEU A 1095 -20.79 -26.63 4.74
CA LEU A 1095 -19.93 -25.46 4.92
C LEU A 1095 -20.65 -24.15 4.54
N GLY A 1096 -21.51 -24.21 3.53
CA GLY A 1096 -22.41 -23.12 3.16
C GLY A 1096 -23.37 -22.74 4.29
N ILE A 1097 -23.82 -23.67 5.13
CA ILE A 1097 -24.65 -23.36 6.31
C ILE A 1097 -23.89 -22.44 7.28
N VAL A 1098 -22.66 -22.79 7.63
CA VAL A 1098 -21.86 -22.07 8.64
C VAL A 1098 -21.52 -20.67 8.14
N GLY A 1099 -21.02 -20.55 6.91
CA GLY A 1099 -20.66 -19.27 6.32
C GLY A 1099 -21.87 -18.37 6.07
N ASN A 1100 -22.94 -18.90 5.48
CA ASN A 1100 -24.11 -18.08 5.13
C ASN A 1100 -24.93 -17.67 6.37
N LEU A 1101 -25.11 -18.53 7.38
CA LEU A 1101 -25.75 -18.16 8.64
C LEU A 1101 -24.89 -17.20 9.48
N GLY A 1102 -23.56 -17.41 9.49
CA GLY A 1102 -22.62 -16.49 10.13
C GLY A 1102 -22.67 -15.11 9.48
N SER A 1103 -22.61 -15.04 8.15
CA SER A 1103 -22.67 -13.76 7.44
C SER A 1103 -24.00 -13.02 7.61
N GLY A 1104 -25.11 -13.74 7.78
CA GLY A 1104 -26.43 -13.13 7.98
C GLY A 1104 -26.70 -12.69 9.42
N THR A 1105 -26.01 -13.26 10.41
CA THR A 1105 -26.18 -12.92 11.83
C THR A 1105 -25.31 -11.74 12.29
N TRP A 1106 -24.14 -11.57 11.68
CA TRP A 1106 -23.21 -10.45 11.89
C TRP A 1106 -23.54 -9.29 10.95
#